data_AF-A0A1M5X1S6-F1
#
_entry.id   AF-A0A1M5X1S6-F1
#
_cell.length_a   1.000
_cell.length_b   1.000
_cell.length_c   1.000
_cell.angle_alpha   90.00
_cell.angle_beta   90.00
_cell.angle_gamma   90.00
#
_symmetry.space_group_name_H-M   'P 1'
#
loop_
_entity.id
_entity.type
_entity.pdbx_description
1 polymer ?
#
loop_
_entity_poly.entity_id
_entity_poly.type
_entity_poly.pdbx_seq_one_letter_code
_entity_poly.pdbx_strand_id
1 'polypeptide(L)'
;MFIRTLTLFIFVFLPQAVAAGEFPLVFSDSGGAEIVIEKPPQRVVSLVPSITEILFSIGADSAVAGITHHSLLPHGMAEKPVVGGFLSPDLARAAALEPDVVFYTELQQGVVEAFGREVILIDLSANSVEQGFAHIRLLGRMFEREAESAAVLEEQQQLLTLVEMKTAALSAAERPRVIRLMGSDPVMVPGDDSFQNEYIRRAGGTAPLFGKNGSIVSLDLSEWQDFNPQVIYACGDGASIFPLLQLPGWKDVDAIQDNRVMFFPCDLTCRVAAHPGSFVAWLAARLHEERFSDPQQQLLADGIVVRRPLLLPLTYISSAWVVESNIKDFNNKSVLVEFAEPMRILSTLEGWRENIRWVGNHYFPPPAWGLGHQEGVQGLRRTTLAALGREAVDTALLFTGADMGNLALVSRSYRDLQVTALVTAGVQGNAMRAAFDEGLYYELDDQGQEKSSGTINILLLTNATLSPRAMSRALIGATEAKSAALQDLDIRSSYSALFYPATGTGTDNILVVQGSGPPVDAAGGHTRLGELIGKVVYDGVRDAVLRQNGLSAGRTVFQRLRERKIDLSEICRSGDDHLCEAGMLEKLLLEPRYESFVHAALAISDDHERGLIKDLSSFNDWCRVIAAEIAGQPVELKTIDNESLPATLRLAFGALTSGFNGCGGTEACYENGKD
;
A
#
# COMPACT_ATOMS: atom_id res chain seq x y z
N MET A 1 10.80 22.34 -70.92
CA MET A 1 9.43 22.73 -70.56
C MET A 1 8.70 21.49 -70.04
N PHE A 2 8.73 21.24 -68.73
CA PHE A 2 7.82 20.33 -68.04
C PHE A 2 7.89 20.70 -66.55
N ILE A 3 6.88 21.43 -66.09
CA ILE A 3 6.69 21.81 -64.69
C ILE A 3 6.09 20.59 -63.98
N ARG A 4 6.77 20.06 -62.97
CA ARG A 4 6.22 19.04 -62.06
C ARG A 4 5.66 19.75 -60.82
N THR A 5 4.34 19.78 -60.73
CA THR A 5 3.59 20.26 -59.56
C THR A 5 3.69 19.20 -58.46
N LEU A 6 4.24 19.57 -57.30
CA LEU A 6 4.30 18.74 -56.11
C LEU A 6 3.05 19.02 -55.27
N THR A 7 2.10 18.09 -55.23
CA THR A 7 0.90 18.20 -54.39
C THR A 7 1.22 17.77 -52.97
N LEU A 8 1.25 18.72 -52.04
CA LEU A 8 1.43 18.52 -50.60
C LEU A 8 0.09 18.06 -49.98
N PHE A 9 0.02 16.82 -49.49
CA PHE A 9 -1.12 16.37 -48.68
C PHE A 9 -0.95 16.87 -47.24
N ILE A 10 -1.75 17.86 -46.85
CA ILE A 10 -1.88 18.31 -45.46
C ILE A 10 -2.88 17.37 -44.78
N PHE A 11 -2.39 16.49 -43.89
CA PHE A 11 -3.25 15.77 -42.96
C PHE A 11 -3.67 16.73 -41.84
N VAL A 12 -4.88 17.27 -41.95
CA VAL A 12 -5.54 17.98 -40.85
C VAL A 12 -6.02 16.94 -39.84
N PHE A 13 -5.33 16.81 -38.72
CA PHE A 13 -5.86 16.11 -37.55
C PHE A 13 -7.01 16.95 -36.98
N LEU A 14 -8.25 16.58 -37.30
CA LEU A 14 -9.43 17.05 -36.58
C LEU A 14 -9.44 16.35 -35.21
N PRO A 15 -9.48 17.08 -34.09
CA PRO A 15 -9.73 16.44 -32.80
C PRO A 15 -11.12 15.81 -32.86
N GLN A 16 -11.20 14.49 -32.65
CA GLN A 16 -12.49 13.87 -32.39
C GLN A 16 -12.98 14.43 -31.05
N ALA A 17 -14.11 15.14 -31.09
CA ALA A 17 -14.83 15.50 -29.88
C ALA A 17 -15.23 14.18 -29.18
N VAL A 18 -14.64 13.94 -28.01
CA VAL A 18 -15.11 12.90 -27.10
C VAL A 18 -16.53 13.31 -26.71
N ALA A 19 -17.51 12.46 -27.00
CA ALA A 19 -18.88 12.72 -26.61
C ALA A 19 -18.93 12.81 -25.08
N ALA A 20 -19.39 13.95 -24.55
CA ALA A 20 -19.73 14.10 -23.15
C ALA A 20 -20.78 13.04 -22.78
N GLY A 21 -20.67 12.45 -21.58
CA GLY A 21 -21.63 11.47 -21.10
C GLY A 21 -23.06 12.00 -21.21
N GLU A 22 -23.93 11.29 -21.94
CA GLU A 22 -25.34 11.67 -22.03
C GLU A 22 -26.01 11.41 -20.68
N PHE A 23 -26.28 12.51 -19.94
CA PHE A 23 -27.21 12.51 -18.80
C PHE A 23 -28.65 12.74 -19.30
N PRO A 24 -29.68 12.16 -18.65
CA PRO A 24 -29.60 11.38 -17.41
C PRO A 24 -28.98 9.98 -17.61
N LEU A 25 -28.12 9.59 -16.68
CA LEU A 25 -27.56 8.25 -16.60
C LEU A 25 -28.51 7.36 -15.80
N VAL A 26 -29.11 6.37 -16.45
CA VAL A 26 -30.04 5.41 -15.85
C VAL A 26 -29.41 4.03 -15.78
N PHE A 27 -29.45 3.39 -14.61
CA PHE A 27 -28.95 2.04 -14.39
C PHE A 27 -29.65 1.37 -13.20
N SER A 28 -29.55 0.04 -13.10
CA SER A 28 -29.95 -0.70 -11.91
C SER A 28 -28.73 -0.94 -11.03
N ASP A 29 -28.86 -0.68 -9.73
CA ASP A 29 -27.81 -0.99 -8.75
C ASP A 29 -27.83 -2.49 -8.35
N SER A 30 -26.91 -2.91 -7.48
CA SER A 30 -26.80 -4.30 -7.04
C SER A 30 -27.98 -4.77 -6.18
N GLY A 31 -28.72 -3.84 -5.56
CA GLY A 31 -29.97 -4.11 -4.85
C GLY A 31 -31.20 -4.20 -5.76
N GLY A 32 -31.05 -3.90 -7.05
CA GLY A 32 -32.12 -3.91 -8.05
C GLY A 32 -32.93 -2.61 -8.13
N ALA A 33 -32.50 -1.54 -7.43
CA ALA A 33 -33.13 -0.24 -7.52
C ALA A 33 -32.74 0.45 -8.85
N GLU A 34 -33.72 1.08 -9.51
CA GLU A 34 -33.44 1.94 -10.67
C GLU A 34 -32.92 3.29 -10.18
N ILE A 35 -31.68 3.62 -10.55
CA ILE A 35 -31.00 4.85 -10.19
C ILE A 35 -30.96 5.77 -11.41
N VAL A 36 -31.31 7.04 -11.19
CA VAL A 36 -31.25 8.10 -12.19
C VAL A 36 -30.30 9.18 -11.69
N ILE A 37 -29.20 9.38 -12.40
CA ILE A 37 -28.26 10.48 -12.16
C ILE A 37 -28.49 11.54 -13.23
N GLU A 38 -28.87 12.75 -12.84
CA GLU A 38 -29.18 13.85 -13.77
C GLU A 38 -27.94 14.64 -14.22
N LYS A 39 -26.86 14.60 -13.42
CA LYS A 39 -25.59 15.30 -13.65
C LYS A 39 -24.48 14.63 -12.83
N PRO A 40 -23.19 14.83 -13.15
CA PRO A 40 -22.10 14.25 -12.38
C PRO A 40 -22.21 14.62 -10.88
N PRO A 41 -22.19 13.64 -9.96
CA PRO A 41 -22.24 13.90 -8.52
C PRO A 41 -21.07 14.79 -8.11
N GLN A 42 -21.34 15.77 -7.23
CA GLN A 42 -20.33 16.73 -6.79
C GLN A 42 -19.87 16.46 -5.37
N ARG A 43 -20.66 15.72 -4.57
CA ARG A 43 -20.34 15.53 -3.16
C ARG A 43 -20.80 14.17 -2.64
N VAL A 44 -19.89 13.21 -2.77
CA VAL A 44 -20.08 11.79 -2.48
C VAL A 44 -19.60 11.44 -1.09
N VAL A 45 -20.39 10.68 -0.34
CA VAL A 45 -19.86 9.89 0.79
C VAL A 45 -19.77 8.43 0.35
N SER A 46 -18.58 7.86 0.45
CA SER A 46 -18.35 6.45 0.14
C SER A 46 -18.15 5.66 1.43
N LEU A 47 -19.16 4.86 1.78
CA LEU A 47 -19.07 3.94 2.91
C LEU A 47 -18.42 2.60 2.52
N VAL A 48 -18.07 2.41 1.24
CA VAL A 48 -17.62 1.13 0.68
C VAL A 48 -16.18 1.25 0.14
N PRO A 49 -15.19 0.53 0.71
CA PRO A 49 -13.80 0.67 0.33
C PRO A 49 -13.47 0.40 -1.14
N SER A 50 -14.15 -0.57 -1.78
CA SER A 50 -13.96 -0.84 -3.22
C SER A 50 -14.36 0.34 -4.10
N ILE A 51 -15.44 1.03 -3.74
CA ILE A 51 -15.92 2.19 -4.49
C ILE A 51 -15.01 3.39 -4.28
N THR A 52 -14.57 3.62 -3.03
CA THR A 52 -13.57 4.66 -2.74
C THR A 52 -12.31 4.45 -3.57
N GLU A 53 -11.80 3.22 -3.65
CA GLU A 53 -10.62 2.88 -4.45
C GLU A 53 -10.83 3.22 -5.93
N ILE A 54 -11.95 2.77 -6.53
CA ILE A 54 -12.25 3.04 -7.93
C ILE A 54 -12.33 4.55 -8.22
N LEU A 55 -13.01 5.32 -7.36
CA LEU A 55 -13.16 6.78 -7.54
C LEU A 55 -11.81 7.49 -7.57
N PHE A 56 -10.87 7.10 -6.73
CA PHE A 56 -9.51 7.66 -6.76
C PHE A 56 -8.73 7.19 -7.98
N SER A 57 -8.82 5.91 -8.34
CA SER A 57 -8.11 5.36 -9.51
C SER A 57 -8.53 6.01 -10.84
N ILE A 58 -9.78 6.49 -10.95
CA ILE A 58 -10.27 7.18 -12.15
C ILE A 58 -10.15 8.72 -12.06
N GLY A 59 -9.56 9.27 -10.99
CA GLY A 59 -9.40 10.73 -10.81
C GLY A 59 -10.70 11.47 -10.46
N ALA A 60 -11.65 10.80 -9.81
CA ALA A 60 -12.89 11.37 -9.29
C ALA A 60 -12.80 11.71 -7.77
N ASP A 61 -11.60 11.72 -7.20
CA ASP A 61 -11.34 11.98 -5.79
C ASP A 61 -11.83 13.37 -5.32
N SER A 62 -11.87 14.36 -6.20
CA SER A 62 -12.37 15.70 -5.90
C SER A 62 -13.85 15.73 -5.47
N ALA A 63 -14.68 14.79 -5.95
CA ALA A 63 -16.09 14.67 -5.57
C ALA A 63 -16.29 13.95 -4.23
N VAL A 64 -15.27 13.24 -3.72
CA VAL A 64 -15.37 12.49 -2.46
C VAL A 64 -15.25 13.43 -1.27
N ALA A 65 -16.31 13.50 -0.46
CA ALA A 65 -16.41 14.33 0.73
C ALA A 65 -16.21 13.55 2.04
N GLY A 66 -16.45 12.23 2.05
CA GLY A 66 -16.28 11.40 3.23
C GLY A 66 -16.02 9.94 2.89
N ILE A 67 -15.20 9.28 3.70
CA ILE A 67 -14.79 7.87 3.53
C ILE A 67 -14.77 7.13 4.87
N THR A 68 -14.74 5.80 4.82
CA THR A 68 -14.45 4.99 6.01
C THR A 68 -12.96 4.90 6.29
N HIS A 69 -12.58 4.63 7.55
CA HIS A 69 -11.17 4.47 7.92
C HIS A 69 -10.50 3.25 7.24
N HIS A 70 -11.28 2.31 6.68
CA HIS A 70 -10.77 1.21 5.87
C HIS A 70 -10.30 1.62 4.47
N SER A 71 -10.56 2.87 4.06
CA SER A 71 -10.25 3.38 2.72
C SER A 71 -9.13 4.43 2.72
N LEU A 72 -8.18 4.35 3.65
CA LEU A 72 -7.16 5.39 3.85
C LEU A 72 -5.92 5.28 2.95
N LEU A 73 -5.96 4.42 1.91
CA LEU A 73 -4.83 4.10 1.02
C LEU A 73 -5.32 3.86 -0.42
N PRO A 74 -4.59 4.29 -1.48
CA PRO A 74 -3.31 5.02 -1.48
C PRO A 74 -3.45 6.57 -1.45
N HIS A 75 -2.38 7.30 -1.81
CA HIS A 75 -2.22 8.77 -1.70
C HIS A 75 -3.50 9.60 -1.98
N GLY A 76 -3.75 10.60 -1.15
CA GLY A 76 -4.89 11.54 -1.26
C GLY A 76 -6.13 11.09 -0.48
N MET A 77 -6.31 9.79 -0.24
CA MET A 77 -7.46 9.30 0.55
C MET A 77 -7.34 9.68 2.04
N ALA A 78 -6.14 9.67 2.59
CA ALA A 78 -5.88 9.99 4.00
C ALA A 78 -6.22 11.45 4.38
N GLU A 79 -6.44 12.33 3.40
CA GLU A 79 -6.84 13.73 3.62
C GLU A 79 -8.38 13.91 3.70
N LYS A 80 -9.15 12.88 3.33
CA LYS A 80 -10.60 12.94 3.33
C LYS A 80 -11.16 12.78 4.75
N PRO A 81 -12.25 13.48 5.11
CA PRO A 81 -12.96 13.27 6.36
C PRO A 81 -13.35 11.79 6.54
N VAL A 82 -12.97 11.22 7.68
CA VAL A 82 -13.40 9.88 8.09
C VAL A 82 -14.79 9.97 8.72
N VAL A 83 -15.71 9.13 8.25
CA VAL A 83 -17.11 9.03 8.70
C VAL A 83 -17.42 7.70 9.39
N GLY A 84 -16.42 7.08 10.03
CA GLY A 84 -16.56 5.83 10.79
C GLY A 84 -15.99 4.60 10.09
N GLY A 85 -16.39 3.42 10.58
CA GLY A 85 -15.97 2.12 10.07
C GLY A 85 -16.84 1.62 8.92
N PHE A 86 -16.44 0.50 8.32
CA PHE A 86 -17.20 -0.13 7.25
C PHE A 86 -18.50 -0.74 7.76
N LEU A 87 -18.47 -1.44 8.91
CA LEU A 87 -19.65 -2.05 9.52
C LEU A 87 -20.38 -1.09 10.48
N SER A 88 -19.71 -0.02 10.90
CA SER A 88 -20.24 0.96 11.87
C SER A 88 -19.97 2.40 11.42
N PRO A 89 -20.58 2.85 10.31
CA PRO A 89 -20.46 4.24 9.87
C PRO A 89 -21.16 5.19 10.87
N ASP A 90 -20.61 6.39 11.03
CA ASP A 90 -21.27 7.50 11.71
C ASP A 90 -22.14 8.26 10.70
N LEU A 91 -23.40 7.85 10.63
CA LEU A 91 -24.37 8.37 9.66
C LEU A 91 -24.71 9.85 9.90
N ALA A 92 -24.66 10.32 11.16
CA ALA A 92 -24.89 11.72 11.48
C ALA A 92 -23.74 12.59 10.94
N ARG A 93 -22.50 12.16 11.15
CA ARG A 93 -21.30 12.81 10.60
C ARG A 93 -21.29 12.76 9.08
N ALA A 94 -21.70 11.63 8.49
CA ALA A 94 -21.83 11.50 7.04
C ALA A 94 -22.92 12.42 6.46
N ALA A 95 -24.08 12.52 7.11
CA ALA A 95 -25.16 13.43 6.73
C ALA A 95 -24.79 14.91 6.90
N ALA A 96 -23.99 15.26 7.91
CA ALA A 96 -23.47 16.61 8.12
C ALA A 96 -22.52 17.08 7.01
N LEU A 97 -21.96 16.14 6.23
CA LEU A 97 -21.25 16.49 5.01
C LEU A 97 -22.20 16.93 3.90
N GLU A 98 -23.52 16.66 4.00
CA GLU A 98 -24.66 16.99 3.12
C GLU A 98 -24.76 16.22 1.77
N PRO A 99 -24.26 14.98 1.60
CA PRO A 99 -23.95 14.37 0.29
C PRO A 99 -25.10 14.39 -0.73
N ASP A 100 -24.77 14.45 -2.02
CA ASP A 100 -25.74 14.20 -3.11
C ASP A 100 -25.85 12.71 -3.47
N VAL A 101 -24.77 11.94 -3.24
CA VAL A 101 -24.70 10.49 -3.41
C VAL A 101 -24.04 9.83 -2.21
N VAL A 102 -24.60 8.70 -1.75
CA VAL A 102 -23.97 7.81 -0.78
C VAL A 102 -23.83 6.41 -1.38
N PHE A 103 -22.60 5.92 -1.46
CA PHE A 103 -22.33 4.52 -1.77
C PHE A 103 -22.34 3.70 -0.49
N TYR A 104 -23.15 2.65 -0.46
CA TYR A 104 -23.35 1.78 0.72
C TYR A 104 -23.54 0.32 0.30
N THR A 105 -23.72 -0.55 1.30
CA THR A 105 -24.12 -1.95 1.11
C THR A 105 -25.14 -2.33 2.19
N GLU A 106 -25.96 -3.37 1.94
CA GLU A 106 -26.93 -3.89 2.92
C GLU A 106 -26.34 -4.29 4.28
N LEU A 107 -25.01 -4.51 4.36
CA LEU A 107 -24.32 -4.76 5.63
C LEU A 107 -24.33 -3.55 6.57
N GLN A 108 -24.60 -2.34 6.06
CA GLN A 108 -24.59 -1.08 6.80
C GLN A 108 -26.02 -0.70 7.19
N GLN A 109 -26.33 -0.88 8.47
CA GLN A 109 -27.66 -0.61 9.01
C GLN A 109 -27.93 0.90 9.14
N GLY A 110 -29.19 1.31 9.01
CA GLY A 110 -29.64 2.68 9.27
C GLY A 110 -29.39 3.70 8.13
N VAL A 111 -28.69 3.31 7.06
CA VAL A 111 -28.31 4.23 5.96
C VAL A 111 -29.55 4.81 5.28
N VAL A 112 -30.53 3.98 4.95
CA VAL A 112 -31.76 4.41 4.26
C VAL A 112 -32.56 5.38 5.12
N GLU A 113 -32.65 5.10 6.43
CA GLU A 113 -33.34 5.94 7.41
C GLU A 113 -32.65 7.28 7.61
N ALA A 114 -31.30 7.31 7.61
CA ALA A 114 -30.51 8.50 7.90
C ALA A 114 -30.52 9.54 6.77
N PHE A 115 -30.52 9.10 5.51
CA PHE A 115 -30.37 9.99 4.35
C PHE A 115 -31.69 10.30 3.62
N GLY A 116 -32.75 9.51 3.85
CA GLY A 116 -34.07 9.77 3.27
C GLY A 116 -34.11 9.73 1.74
N ARG A 117 -35.03 10.49 1.12
CA ARG A 117 -35.25 10.50 -0.35
C ARG A 117 -34.48 11.60 -1.11
N GLU A 118 -33.80 12.49 -0.41
CA GLU A 118 -33.13 13.65 -1.01
C GLU A 118 -31.71 13.32 -1.50
N VAL A 119 -31.13 12.25 -0.96
CA VAL A 119 -29.80 11.75 -1.32
C VAL A 119 -29.94 10.46 -2.12
N ILE A 120 -29.16 10.31 -3.19
CA ILE A 120 -29.17 9.10 -4.00
C ILE A 120 -28.31 8.04 -3.31
N LEU A 121 -28.94 6.93 -2.92
CA LEU A 121 -28.27 5.78 -2.33
C LEU A 121 -27.97 4.75 -3.42
N ILE A 122 -26.74 4.25 -3.48
CA ILE A 122 -26.30 3.33 -4.52
C ILE A 122 -25.55 2.15 -3.90
N ASP A 123 -26.05 0.92 -4.10
CA ASP A 123 -25.32 -0.31 -3.81
C ASP A 123 -24.58 -0.82 -5.05
N LEU A 124 -23.25 -0.90 -4.98
CA LEU A 124 -22.40 -1.45 -6.04
C LEU A 124 -21.57 -2.64 -5.52
N SER A 125 -22.22 -3.59 -4.85
CA SER A 125 -21.63 -4.85 -4.41
C SER A 125 -21.29 -5.74 -5.62
N ALA A 126 -20.05 -6.23 -5.68
CA ALA A 126 -19.55 -7.07 -6.76
C ALA A 126 -19.20 -8.48 -6.27
N ASN A 127 -19.73 -9.49 -6.96
CA ASN A 127 -19.49 -10.91 -6.71
C ASN A 127 -18.62 -11.58 -7.79
N SER A 128 -18.24 -10.84 -8.83
CA SER A 128 -17.34 -11.31 -9.89
C SER A 128 -16.42 -10.21 -10.40
N VAL A 129 -15.35 -10.60 -11.09
CA VAL A 129 -14.42 -9.66 -11.74
C VAL A 129 -15.12 -8.80 -12.79
N GLU A 130 -16.02 -9.41 -13.57
CA GLU A 130 -16.77 -8.71 -14.61
C GLU A 130 -17.71 -7.64 -14.03
N GLN A 131 -18.36 -7.93 -12.90
CA GLN A 131 -19.18 -6.93 -12.19
C GLN A 131 -18.32 -5.76 -11.69
N GLY A 132 -17.14 -6.03 -11.11
CA GLY A 132 -16.20 -4.98 -10.74
C GLY A 132 -15.78 -4.11 -11.93
N PHE A 133 -15.50 -4.72 -13.08
CA PHE A 133 -15.19 -3.98 -14.31
C PHE A 133 -16.38 -3.17 -14.82
N ALA A 134 -17.60 -3.68 -14.69
CA ALA A 134 -18.81 -2.93 -15.00
C ALA A 134 -18.97 -1.71 -14.06
N HIS A 135 -18.65 -1.84 -12.77
CA HIS A 135 -18.68 -0.73 -11.82
C HIS A 135 -17.65 0.35 -12.17
N ILE A 136 -16.43 -0.02 -12.58
CA ILE A 136 -15.43 0.94 -13.06
C ILE A 136 -15.95 1.71 -14.27
N ARG A 137 -16.56 1.03 -15.26
CA ARG A 137 -17.17 1.69 -16.43
C ARG A 137 -18.32 2.63 -16.04
N LEU A 138 -19.18 2.17 -15.12
CA LEU A 138 -20.31 2.95 -14.64
C LEU A 138 -19.85 4.22 -13.94
N LEU A 139 -18.89 4.10 -13.01
CA LEU A 139 -18.33 5.24 -12.29
C LEU A 139 -17.56 6.16 -13.24
N GLY A 140 -16.85 5.62 -14.23
CA GLY A 140 -16.26 6.41 -15.32
C GLY A 140 -17.28 7.31 -16.00
N ARG A 141 -18.44 6.76 -16.41
CA ARG A 141 -19.53 7.57 -17.00
C ARG A 141 -20.17 8.54 -16.01
N MET A 142 -20.40 8.10 -14.77
CA MET A 142 -21.05 8.89 -13.73
C MET A 142 -20.26 10.17 -13.39
N PHE A 143 -18.93 10.11 -13.46
CA PHE A 143 -18.02 11.22 -13.11
C PHE A 143 -17.33 11.87 -14.31
N GLU A 144 -17.74 11.55 -15.55
CA GLU A 144 -17.11 12.03 -16.80
C GLU A 144 -15.60 11.75 -16.87
N ARG A 145 -15.23 10.53 -16.46
CA ARG A 145 -13.88 9.95 -16.41
C ARG A 145 -13.75 8.70 -17.28
N GLU A 146 -14.44 8.66 -18.41
CA GLU A 146 -14.47 7.48 -19.28
C GLU A 146 -13.08 7.09 -19.79
N ALA A 147 -12.24 8.07 -20.15
CA ALA A 147 -10.88 7.82 -20.62
C ALA A 147 -10.00 7.21 -19.53
N GLU A 148 -10.05 7.76 -18.32
CA GLU A 148 -9.32 7.27 -17.15
C GLU A 148 -9.82 5.87 -16.75
N SER A 149 -11.14 5.65 -16.73
CA SER A 149 -11.72 4.34 -16.45
C SER A 149 -11.34 3.28 -17.50
N ALA A 150 -11.28 3.65 -18.78
CA ALA A 150 -10.89 2.77 -19.86
C ALA A 150 -9.41 2.38 -19.76
N ALA A 151 -8.54 3.33 -19.39
CA ALA A 151 -7.12 3.05 -19.15
C ALA A 151 -6.91 2.06 -17.99
N VAL A 152 -7.63 2.24 -16.87
CA VAL A 152 -7.59 1.29 -15.74
C VAL A 152 -8.02 -0.11 -16.20
N LEU A 153 -9.14 -0.20 -16.93
CA LEU A 153 -9.67 -1.49 -17.40
C LEU A 153 -8.74 -2.17 -18.41
N GLU A 154 -8.14 -1.41 -19.32
CA GLU A 154 -7.20 -1.92 -20.31
C GLU A 154 -5.98 -2.55 -19.63
N GLU A 155 -5.39 -1.88 -18.64
CA GLU A 155 -4.26 -2.40 -17.86
C GLU A 155 -4.63 -3.73 -17.17
N GLN A 156 -5.78 -3.77 -16.49
CA GLN A 156 -6.21 -4.98 -15.78
C GLN A 156 -6.53 -6.14 -16.74
N GLN A 157 -7.16 -5.84 -17.88
CA GLN A 157 -7.50 -6.85 -18.88
C GLN A 157 -6.25 -7.42 -19.57
N GLN A 158 -5.24 -6.59 -19.86
CA GLN A 158 -3.96 -7.05 -20.41
C GLN A 158 -3.27 -8.06 -19.49
N LEU A 159 -3.27 -7.80 -18.17
CA LEU A 159 -2.71 -8.72 -17.18
C LEU A 159 -3.50 -10.05 -17.11
N LEU A 160 -4.83 -9.98 -17.13
CA LEU A 160 -5.67 -11.19 -17.15
C LEU A 160 -5.42 -12.03 -18.41
N THR A 161 -5.33 -11.39 -19.58
CA THR A 161 -5.04 -12.08 -20.85
C THR A 161 -3.64 -12.69 -20.85
N LEU A 162 -2.63 -11.99 -20.30
CA LEU A 162 -1.28 -12.55 -20.14
C LEU A 162 -1.30 -13.84 -19.32
N VAL A 163 -1.98 -13.82 -18.16
CA VAL A 163 -2.09 -14.98 -17.28
C VAL A 163 -2.86 -16.11 -17.94
N GLU A 164 -3.96 -15.81 -18.64
CA GLU A 164 -4.75 -16.80 -19.37
C GLU A 164 -3.89 -17.49 -20.43
N MET A 165 -3.16 -16.73 -21.25
CA MET A 165 -2.25 -17.28 -22.25
C MET A 165 -1.16 -18.16 -21.63
N LYS A 166 -0.56 -17.71 -20.51
CA LYS A 166 0.45 -18.51 -19.80
C LYS A 166 -0.13 -19.78 -19.21
N THR A 167 -1.36 -19.77 -18.70
CA THR A 167 -1.94 -20.92 -17.98
C THR A 167 -2.79 -21.82 -18.87
N ALA A 168 -3.06 -21.46 -20.13
CA ALA A 168 -3.94 -22.19 -21.04
C ALA A 168 -3.51 -23.65 -21.28
N ALA A 169 -2.21 -23.92 -21.37
CA ALA A 169 -1.69 -25.26 -21.65
C ALA A 169 -1.50 -26.13 -20.39
N LEU A 170 -1.83 -25.64 -19.19
CA LEU A 170 -1.73 -26.42 -17.96
C LEU A 170 -2.78 -27.54 -17.95
N SER A 171 -2.31 -28.77 -17.78
CA SER A 171 -3.15 -29.92 -17.48
C SER A 171 -3.78 -29.80 -16.09
N ALA A 172 -4.79 -30.64 -15.81
CA ALA A 172 -5.43 -30.66 -14.50
C ALA A 172 -4.45 -30.97 -13.35
N ALA A 173 -3.42 -31.78 -13.60
CA ALA A 173 -2.40 -32.13 -12.60
C ALA A 173 -1.43 -30.96 -12.30
N GLU A 174 -1.24 -30.04 -13.24
CA GLU A 174 -0.38 -28.87 -13.08
C GLU A 174 -1.10 -27.69 -12.41
N ARG A 175 -2.41 -27.79 -12.18
CA ARG A 175 -3.21 -26.74 -11.53
C ARG A 175 -3.34 -27.01 -10.04
N PRO A 176 -2.54 -26.35 -9.18
CA PRO A 176 -2.52 -26.65 -7.75
C PRO A 176 -3.88 -26.40 -7.10
N ARG A 177 -4.25 -27.22 -6.14
CA ARG A 177 -5.43 -26.99 -5.28
C ARG A 177 -5.14 -25.81 -4.36
N VAL A 178 -5.89 -24.73 -4.50
CA VAL A 178 -5.67 -23.48 -3.75
C VAL A 178 -6.91 -23.18 -2.92
N ILE A 179 -6.71 -22.77 -1.67
CA ILE A 179 -7.79 -22.29 -0.80
C ILE A 179 -7.45 -20.93 -0.20
N ARG A 180 -8.48 -20.08 -0.05
CA ARG A 180 -8.39 -18.82 0.69
C ARG A 180 -8.99 -18.98 2.08
N LEU A 181 -8.25 -18.61 3.11
CA LEU A 181 -8.77 -18.52 4.49
C LEU A 181 -9.20 -17.09 4.81
N MET A 182 -10.37 -16.94 5.43
CA MET A 182 -10.98 -15.65 5.81
C MET A 182 -11.26 -15.52 7.31
N GLY A 183 -11.18 -16.61 8.06
CA GLY A 183 -11.41 -16.66 9.50
C GLY A 183 -10.99 -18.02 10.06
N SER A 184 -10.73 -18.07 11.38
CA SER A 184 -10.17 -19.25 12.05
C SER A 184 -11.04 -19.81 13.18
N ASP A 185 -12.03 -19.07 13.68
CA ASP A 185 -13.01 -19.59 14.65
C ASP A 185 -14.38 -18.88 14.51
N PRO A 186 -15.37 -19.49 13.81
CA PRO A 186 -15.23 -20.70 13.01
C PRO A 186 -14.30 -20.50 11.80
N VAL A 187 -13.85 -21.61 11.18
CA VAL A 187 -13.03 -21.53 9.96
C VAL A 187 -13.91 -21.12 8.78
N MET A 188 -13.53 -20.02 8.14
CA MET A 188 -14.32 -19.39 7.08
C MET A 188 -13.54 -19.31 5.77
N VAL A 189 -14.21 -19.63 4.66
CA VAL A 189 -13.68 -19.59 3.29
C VAL A 189 -14.68 -18.94 2.33
N PRO A 190 -14.26 -18.49 1.14
CA PRO A 190 -15.20 -18.01 0.12
C PRO A 190 -16.09 -19.14 -0.41
N GLY A 191 -17.35 -18.84 -0.71
CA GLY A 191 -18.27 -19.77 -1.37
C GLY A 191 -17.89 -20.06 -2.84
N ASP A 192 -18.49 -21.09 -3.42
CA ASP A 192 -18.18 -21.59 -4.77
C ASP A 192 -18.40 -20.53 -5.87
N ASP A 193 -19.34 -19.61 -5.65
CA ASP A 193 -19.73 -18.51 -6.54
C ASP A 193 -18.97 -17.19 -6.29
N SER A 194 -18.02 -17.18 -5.36
CA SER A 194 -17.28 -15.97 -4.98
C SER A 194 -16.23 -15.54 -6.01
N PHE A 195 -15.99 -14.21 -6.10
CA PHE A 195 -14.93 -13.66 -6.92
C PHE A 195 -13.52 -14.12 -6.47
N GLN A 196 -13.33 -14.48 -5.21
CA GLN A 196 -12.03 -14.97 -4.72
C GLN A 196 -11.73 -16.38 -5.26
N ASN A 197 -12.75 -17.22 -5.40
CA ASN A 197 -12.61 -18.51 -6.09
C ASN A 197 -12.51 -18.31 -7.62
N GLU A 198 -13.07 -17.22 -8.17
CA GLU A 198 -12.79 -16.80 -9.54
C GLU A 198 -11.31 -16.40 -9.73
N TYR A 199 -10.71 -15.64 -8.80
CA TYR A 199 -9.29 -15.28 -8.84
C TYR A 199 -8.38 -16.51 -8.87
N ILE A 200 -8.64 -17.52 -8.03
CA ILE A 200 -7.89 -18.78 -8.03
C ILE A 200 -7.92 -19.43 -9.41
N ARG A 201 -9.11 -19.54 -10.00
CA ARG A 201 -9.31 -20.17 -11.31
C ARG A 201 -8.58 -19.40 -12.41
N ARG A 202 -8.72 -18.07 -12.44
CA ARG A 202 -8.05 -17.18 -13.39
C ARG A 202 -6.53 -17.22 -13.24
N ALA A 203 -6.01 -17.43 -12.03
CA ALA A 203 -4.58 -17.58 -11.77
C ALA A 203 -4.01 -18.95 -12.16
N GLY A 204 -4.83 -19.85 -12.72
CA GLY A 204 -4.40 -21.20 -13.09
C GLY A 204 -4.42 -22.20 -11.94
N GLY A 205 -5.09 -21.90 -10.83
CA GLY A 205 -5.30 -22.83 -9.72
C GLY A 205 -6.63 -23.59 -9.81
N THR A 206 -6.79 -24.58 -8.94
CA THR A 206 -8.04 -25.31 -8.71
C THR A 206 -8.66 -24.81 -7.41
N ALA A 207 -9.78 -24.10 -7.49
CA ALA A 207 -10.54 -23.63 -6.33
C ALA A 207 -11.37 -24.78 -5.73
N PRO A 208 -11.72 -24.73 -4.42
CA PRO A 208 -12.64 -25.70 -3.84
C PRO A 208 -14.06 -25.59 -4.43
N LEU A 209 -14.79 -26.70 -4.37
CA LEU A 209 -16.21 -26.79 -4.67
C LEU A 209 -16.89 -27.58 -3.55
N PHE A 210 -17.40 -26.86 -2.55
CA PHE A 210 -18.01 -27.46 -1.35
C PHE A 210 -19.54 -27.57 -1.46
N GLY A 211 -20.14 -27.08 -2.54
CA GLY A 211 -21.59 -27.01 -2.71
C GLY A 211 -22.23 -25.91 -1.86
N LYS A 212 -21.44 -24.91 -1.45
CA LYS A 212 -21.84 -23.80 -0.58
C LYS A 212 -21.61 -22.48 -1.32
N ASN A 213 -22.66 -21.68 -1.47
CA ASN A 213 -22.61 -20.36 -2.12
C ASN A 213 -22.64 -19.23 -1.08
N GLY A 214 -22.15 -18.05 -1.47
CA GLY A 214 -22.12 -16.85 -0.66
C GLY A 214 -20.72 -16.24 -0.52
N SER A 215 -20.68 -15.01 -0.01
CA SER A 215 -19.41 -14.28 0.19
C SER A 215 -18.48 -14.96 1.18
N ILE A 216 -19.03 -15.65 2.19
CA ILE A 216 -18.30 -16.41 3.21
C ILE A 216 -19.12 -17.63 3.62
N VAL A 217 -18.47 -18.80 3.70
CA VAL A 217 -19.06 -20.07 4.13
C VAL A 217 -18.15 -20.74 5.17
N SER A 218 -18.74 -21.55 6.07
CA SER A 218 -17.96 -22.32 7.05
C SER A 218 -17.34 -23.57 6.42
N LEU A 219 -16.10 -23.87 6.79
CA LEU A 219 -15.36 -25.06 6.38
C LEU A 219 -15.15 -25.98 7.59
N ASP A 220 -15.46 -27.27 7.45
CA ASP A 220 -15.12 -28.26 8.48
C ASP A 220 -13.80 -28.99 8.19
N LEU A 221 -13.31 -29.74 9.19
CA LEU A 221 -12.03 -30.46 9.07
C LEU A 221 -12.06 -31.58 8.02
N SER A 222 -13.21 -32.23 7.80
CA SER A 222 -13.32 -33.27 6.77
C SER A 222 -13.18 -32.65 5.39
N GLU A 223 -13.90 -31.56 5.13
CA GLU A 223 -13.81 -30.82 3.88
C GLU A 223 -12.40 -30.29 3.61
N TRP A 224 -11.71 -29.79 4.65
CA TRP A 224 -10.31 -29.38 4.58
C TRP A 224 -9.38 -30.54 4.18
N GLN A 225 -9.54 -31.71 4.80
CA GLN A 225 -8.72 -32.89 4.53
C GLN A 225 -9.03 -33.51 3.17
N ASP A 226 -10.30 -33.57 2.78
CA ASP A 226 -10.74 -34.10 1.49
C ASP A 226 -10.26 -33.22 0.33
N PHE A 227 -10.29 -31.90 0.49
CA PHE A 227 -9.73 -30.97 -0.49
C PHE A 227 -8.20 -31.04 -0.53
N ASN A 228 -7.54 -31.26 0.62
CA ASN A 228 -6.08 -31.30 0.79
C ASN A 228 -5.38 -30.15 0.01
N PRO A 229 -5.51 -28.88 0.44
CA PRO A 229 -4.94 -27.76 -0.30
C PRO A 229 -3.43 -27.91 -0.47
N GLN A 230 -2.94 -27.57 -1.67
CA GLN A 230 -1.51 -27.50 -2.00
C GLN A 230 -0.97 -26.08 -1.86
N VAL A 231 -1.85 -25.08 -1.86
CA VAL A 231 -1.53 -23.68 -1.57
C VAL A 231 -2.63 -23.09 -0.70
N ILE A 232 -2.23 -22.35 0.33
CA ILE A 232 -3.12 -21.55 1.15
C ILE A 232 -2.77 -20.10 0.94
N TYR A 233 -3.76 -19.22 0.74
CA TYR A 233 -3.53 -17.79 0.89
C TYR A 233 -4.52 -17.12 1.82
N ALA A 234 -4.09 -16.04 2.45
CA ALA A 234 -4.90 -15.18 3.28
C ALA A 234 -4.53 -13.71 3.09
N CYS A 235 -5.34 -12.82 3.64
CA CYS A 235 -5.03 -11.39 3.67
C CYS A 235 -4.25 -11.01 4.94
N GLY A 236 -3.50 -9.90 4.90
CA GLY A 236 -2.79 -9.37 6.07
C GLY A 236 -1.46 -10.09 6.33
N ASP A 237 -1.14 -10.38 7.59
CA ASP A 237 0.11 -11.04 7.99
C ASP A 237 -0.07 -12.47 8.53
N GLY A 238 -1.31 -12.97 8.51
CA GLY A 238 -1.63 -14.35 8.89
C GLY A 238 -1.73 -14.64 10.38
N ALA A 239 -1.51 -13.64 11.25
CA ALA A 239 -1.50 -13.84 12.70
C ALA A 239 -2.74 -14.59 13.21
N SER A 240 -3.91 -14.31 12.65
CA SER A 240 -5.19 -14.93 13.03
C SER A 240 -5.35 -16.38 12.57
N ILE A 241 -4.67 -16.82 11.52
CA ILE A 241 -4.82 -18.17 10.95
C ILE A 241 -3.68 -19.11 11.34
N PHE A 242 -2.52 -18.60 11.73
CA PHE A 242 -1.38 -19.46 12.09
C PHE A 242 -1.69 -20.46 13.21
N PRO A 243 -2.39 -20.09 14.32
CA PRO A 243 -2.72 -21.05 15.37
C PRO A 243 -3.54 -22.23 14.86
N LEU A 244 -4.52 -21.97 13.98
CA LEU A 244 -5.34 -23.00 13.33
C LEU A 244 -4.47 -23.99 12.55
N LEU A 245 -3.54 -23.46 11.75
CA LEU A 245 -2.67 -24.26 10.88
C LEU A 245 -1.64 -25.13 11.63
N GLN A 246 -1.53 -24.98 12.96
CA GLN A 246 -0.72 -25.85 13.82
C GLN A 246 -1.51 -26.99 14.46
N LEU A 247 -2.84 -26.98 14.37
CA LEU A 247 -3.70 -27.99 14.98
C LEU A 247 -3.64 -29.32 14.22
N PRO A 248 -3.82 -30.48 14.91
CA PRO A 248 -3.94 -31.78 14.27
C PRO A 248 -5.05 -31.80 13.20
N GLY A 249 -4.82 -32.48 12.08
CA GLY A 249 -5.71 -32.52 10.93
C GLY A 249 -5.57 -31.30 10.01
N TRP A 250 -5.41 -30.10 10.57
CA TRP A 250 -5.21 -28.86 9.81
C TRP A 250 -3.82 -28.77 9.20
N LYS A 251 -2.79 -29.11 9.99
CA LYS A 251 -1.39 -29.08 9.58
C LYS A 251 -0.98 -30.19 8.61
N ASP A 252 -1.83 -31.20 8.42
CA ASP A 252 -1.46 -32.46 7.76
C ASP A 252 -1.61 -32.39 6.22
N VAL A 253 -1.99 -31.25 5.67
CA VAL A 253 -2.20 -31.01 4.24
C VAL A 253 -0.92 -30.59 3.50
N ASP A 254 -0.88 -30.84 2.19
CA ASP A 254 0.28 -30.59 1.32
C ASP A 254 0.81 -29.15 1.47
N ALA A 255 -0.08 -28.15 1.52
CA ALA A 255 0.31 -26.74 1.63
C ALA A 255 1.16 -26.42 2.86
N ILE A 256 0.93 -27.08 3.99
CA ILE A 256 1.69 -26.86 5.23
C ILE A 256 3.01 -27.62 5.20
N GLN A 257 2.98 -28.86 4.69
CA GLN A 257 4.17 -29.69 4.53
C GLN A 257 5.18 -29.08 3.57
N ASP A 258 4.70 -28.48 2.47
CA ASP A 258 5.53 -27.86 1.44
C ASP A 258 5.79 -26.36 1.70
N ASN A 259 5.34 -25.82 2.84
CA ASN A 259 5.49 -24.41 3.22
C ASN A 259 4.94 -23.42 2.16
N ARG A 260 3.75 -23.71 1.62
CA ARG A 260 3.06 -22.91 0.58
C ARG A 260 1.89 -22.12 1.15
N VAL A 261 2.15 -21.34 2.20
CA VAL A 261 1.20 -20.37 2.78
C VAL A 261 1.61 -18.97 2.35
N MET A 262 0.69 -18.22 1.73
CA MET A 262 0.94 -16.91 1.15
C MET A 262 0.05 -15.84 1.78
N PHE A 263 0.58 -14.64 1.90
CA PHE A 263 -0.13 -13.50 2.45
C PHE A 263 -0.12 -12.34 1.48
N PHE A 264 -1.28 -11.74 1.30
CA PHE A 264 -1.48 -10.63 0.37
C PHE A 264 -2.20 -9.46 1.06
N PRO A 265 -2.09 -8.23 0.53
CA PRO A 265 -2.86 -7.10 1.04
C PRO A 265 -4.37 -7.37 1.03
N CYS A 266 -5.08 -6.93 2.08
CA CYS A 266 -6.55 -6.99 2.15
C CYS A 266 -7.20 -6.29 0.96
N ASP A 267 -6.60 -5.19 0.51
CA ASP A 267 -7.15 -4.34 -0.57
C ASP A 267 -7.20 -5.07 -1.92
N LEU A 268 -6.34 -6.08 -2.11
CA LEU A 268 -6.31 -6.89 -3.33
C LEU A 268 -7.17 -8.16 -3.24
N THR A 269 -7.47 -8.62 -2.03
CA THR A 269 -8.04 -9.97 -1.81
C THR A 269 -9.45 -9.97 -1.21
N CYS A 270 -9.81 -8.91 -0.48
CA CYS A 270 -11.09 -8.81 0.21
C CYS A 270 -12.14 -8.03 -0.60
N ARG A 271 -11.78 -7.47 -1.76
CA ARG A 271 -12.65 -6.64 -2.60
C ARG A 271 -12.35 -6.82 -4.09
N VAL A 272 -13.35 -6.54 -4.93
CA VAL A 272 -13.15 -6.31 -6.37
C VAL A 272 -13.22 -4.82 -6.62
N ALA A 273 -12.07 -4.21 -6.92
CA ALA A 273 -11.92 -2.77 -7.08
C ALA A 273 -11.07 -2.47 -8.32
N ALA A 274 -10.02 -1.63 -8.24
CA ALA A 274 -9.26 -1.17 -9.41
C ALA A 274 -8.17 -2.15 -9.88
N HIS A 275 -7.77 -3.11 -9.02
CA HIS A 275 -6.62 -3.99 -9.26
C HIS A 275 -6.86 -5.53 -9.38
N PRO A 276 -8.02 -6.05 -9.85
CA PRO A 276 -8.24 -7.49 -10.02
C PRO A 276 -7.17 -8.23 -10.86
N GLY A 277 -6.78 -7.67 -12.00
CA GLY A 277 -5.80 -8.27 -12.91
C GLY A 277 -4.40 -8.32 -12.30
N SER A 278 -4.01 -7.27 -11.58
CA SER A 278 -2.75 -7.22 -10.83
C SER A 278 -2.67 -8.31 -9.76
N PHE A 279 -3.75 -8.55 -9.00
CA PHE A 279 -3.78 -9.62 -8.02
C PHE A 279 -3.71 -11.00 -8.67
N VAL A 280 -4.51 -11.25 -9.72
CA VAL A 280 -4.49 -12.53 -10.46
C VAL A 280 -3.11 -12.81 -11.04
N ALA A 281 -2.44 -11.82 -11.62
CA ALA A 281 -1.08 -11.94 -12.13
C ALA A 281 -0.08 -12.28 -11.03
N TRP A 282 -0.19 -11.63 -9.87
CA TRP A 282 0.68 -11.92 -8.73
C TRP A 282 0.47 -13.34 -8.19
N LEU A 283 -0.79 -13.75 -8.00
CA LEU A 283 -1.12 -15.11 -7.58
C LEU A 283 -0.61 -16.14 -8.60
N ALA A 284 -0.85 -15.92 -9.90
CA ALA A 284 -0.41 -16.84 -10.94
C ALA A 284 1.11 -17.02 -10.97
N ALA A 285 1.87 -15.93 -10.85
CA ALA A 285 3.33 -15.97 -10.80
C ALA A 285 3.86 -16.74 -9.57
N ARG A 286 3.14 -16.71 -8.45
CA ARG A 286 3.46 -17.50 -7.25
C ARG A 286 3.02 -18.96 -7.34
N LEU A 287 1.92 -19.24 -8.04
CA LEU A 287 1.43 -20.61 -8.24
C LEU A 287 2.31 -21.38 -9.23
N HIS A 288 2.81 -20.70 -10.27
CA HIS A 288 3.45 -21.28 -11.45
C HIS A 288 4.84 -20.71 -11.71
N GLU A 289 5.64 -20.53 -10.65
CA GLU A 289 6.93 -19.80 -10.68
C GLU A 289 7.89 -20.31 -11.77
N GLU A 290 8.04 -21.64 -11.91
CA GLU A 290 8.89 -22.25 -12.95
C GLU A 290 8.47 -21.85 -14.36
N ARG A 291 7.16 -21.80 -14.61
CA ARG A 291 6.59 -21.44 -15.91
C ARG A 291 6.72 -19.96 -16.22
N PHE A 292 6.63 -19.11 -15.19
CA PHE A 292 6.85 -17.67 -15.36
C PHE A 292 8.33 -17.32 -15.51
N SER A 293 9.24 -18.16 -15.01
CA SER A 293 10.69 -18.02 -15.18
C SER A 293 11.25 -18.64 -16.46
N ASP A 294 10.51 -19.50 -17.18
CA ASP A 294 10.97 -20.17 -18.40
C ASP A 294 10.99 -19.22 -19.62
N PRO A 295 12.18 -18.92 -20.20
CA PRO A 295 12.28 -18.08 -21.40
C PRO A 295 11.53 -18.63 -22.62
N GLN A 296 11.28 -19.94 -22.69
CA GLN A 296 10.50 -20.55 -23.78
C GLN A 296 8.99 -20.27 -23.66
N GLN A 297 8.52 -19.90 -22.47
CA GLN A 297 7.12 -19.57 -22.18
C GLN A 297 6.88 -18.05 -22.14
N GLN A 298 7.91 -17.25 -22.40
CA GLN A 298 7.82 -15.81 -22.44
C GLN A 298 7.01 -15.34 -23.66
N LEU A 299 6.10 -14.40 -23.44
CA LEU A 299 5.15 -13.89 -24.43
C LEU A 299 5.54 -12.50 -24.93
N LEU A 300 6.01 -11.64 -24.03
CA LEU A 300 6.44 -10.29 -24.32
C LEU A 300 7.97 -10.25 -24.36
N ALA A 301 8.53 -9.67 -25.43
CA ALA A 301 9.97 -9.49 -25.52
C ALA A 301 10.47 -8.52 -24.43
N ASP A 302 11.60 -8.85 -23.81
CA ASP A 302 12.27 -7.95 -22.87
C ASP A 302 12.75 -6.69 -23.60
N GLY A 303 12.56 -5.53 -22.98
CA GLY A 303 12.97 -4.27 -23.58
C GLY A 303 12.19 -3.06 -23.11
N ILE A 304 12.74 -1.87 -23.35
CA ILE A 304 12.05 -0.59 -23.10
C ILE A 304 10.88 -0.43 -24.08
N VAL A 305 9.68 -0.20 -23.54
CA VAL A 305 8.45 0.05 -24.29
C VAL A 305 8.00 1.50 -24.25
N VAL A 306 8.25 2.22 -23.14
CA VAL A 306 7.88 3.63 -22.98
C VAL A 306 9.05 4.42 -22.38
N ARG A 307 9.21 5.67 -22.81
CA ARG A 307 10.16 6.63 -22.22
C ARG A 307 9.45 7.94 -21.92
N ARG A 308 9.53 8.38 -20.67
CA ARG A 308 9.02 9.69 -20.23
C ARG A 308 10.20 10.54 -19.74
N PRO A 309 10.41 11.75 -20.31
CA PRO A 309 11.53 12.59 -19.91
C PRO A 309 11.39 13.04 -18.44
N LEU A 310 12.52 13.04 -17.72
CA LEU A 310 12.62 13.56 -16.36
C LEU A 310 13.54 14.80 -16.39
N LEU A 311 13.03 15.93 -15.92
CA LEU A 311 13.80 17.17 -15.88
C LEU A 311 14.63 17.23 -14.60
N LEU A 312 15.96 17.23 -14.74
CA LEU A 312 16.89 17.36 -13.63
C LEU A 312 17.72 18.65 -13.77
N PRO A 313 17.78 19.51 -12.74
CA PRO A 313 18.38 20.83 -12.87
C PRO A 313 19.91 20.82 -12.70
N LEU A 314 20.64 19.86 -13.29
CA LEU A 314 22.10 19.73 -13.16
C LEU A 314 22.77 19.69 -14.53
N THR A 315 23.76 20.57 -14.76
CA THR A 315 24.35 20.80 -16.10
C THR A 315 25.18 19.64 -16.65
N TYR A 316 25.65 18.74 -15.79
CA TYR A 316 26.42 17.56 -16.20
C TYR A 316 25.53 16.36 -16.58
N ILE A 317 24.20 16.51 -16.52
CA ILE A 317 23.24 15.50 -16.95
C ILE A 317 22.93 15.70 -18.43
N SER A 318 23.18 14.67 -19.25
CA SER A 318 22.88 14.64 -20.68
C SER A 318 21.38 14.42 -20.92
N SER A 319 20.83 13.41 -20.24
CA SER A 319 19.41 13.07 -20.32
C SER A 319 18.96 12.32 -19.07
N ALA A 320 17.67 12.39 -18.74
CA ALA A 320 17.09 11.59 -17.68
C ALA A 320 15.66 11.17 -18.04
N TRP A 321 15.29 9.96 -17.63
CA TRP A 321 14.06 9.31 -18.07
C TRP A 321 13.46 8.47 -16.95
N VAL A 322 12.13 8.42 -16.89
CA VAL A 322 11.40 7.26 -16.36
C VAL A 322 11.08 6.38 -17.55
N VAL A 323 11.59 5.16 -17.55
CA VAL A 323 11.35 4.19 -18.63
C VAL A 323 10.49 3.05 -18.12
N GLU A 324 9.58 2.58 -18.97
CA GLU A 324 8.82 1.35 -18.75
C GLU A 324 9.43 0.27 -19.63
N SER A 325 9.62 -0.92 -19.08
CA SER A 325 10.25 -2.04 -19.77
C SER A 325 9.55 -3.35 -19.43
N ASN A 326 9.33 -4.18 -20.44
CA ASN A 326 8.95 -5.57 -20.20
C ASN A 326 10.19 -6.33 -19.74
N ILE A 327 10.06 -7.06 -18.63
CA ILE A 327 11.05 -8.03 -18.15
C ILE A 327 10.27 -9.24 -17.63
N LYS A 328 10.52 -10.42 -18.21
CA LYS A 328 9.79 -11.66 -17.88
C LYS A 328 8.26 -11.46 -17.91
N ASP A 329 7.78 -10.84 -18.98
CA ASP A 329 6.36 -10.53 -19.24
C ASP A 329 5.70 -9.47 -18.35
N PHE A 330 6.39 -8.95 -17.35
CA PHE A 330 5.84 -7.92 -16.48
C PHE A 330 6.36 -6.53 -16.84
N ASN A 331 5.49 -5.53 -16.70
CA ASN A 331 5.89 -4.13 -16.87
C ASN A 331 6.67 -3.65 -15.64
N ASN A 332 7.93 -3.27 -15.86
CA ASN A 332 8.85 -2.74 -14.86
C ASN A 332 9.11 -1.26 -15.15
N LYS A 333 9.50 -0.49 -14.13
CA LYS A 333 9.77 0.94 -14.29
C LYS A 333 11.17 1.26 -13.80
N SER A 334 11.92 2.10 -14.53
CA SER A 334 13.26 2.52 -14.09
C SER A 334 13.44 4.02 -14.23
N VAL A 335 14.05 4.64 -13.24
CA VAL A 335 14.70 5.94 -13.42
C VAL A 335 16.07 5.70 -14.00
N LEU A 336 16.41 6.37 -15.10
CA LEU A 336 17.72 6.35 -15.73
C LEU A 336 18.22 7.78 -15.91
N VAL A 337 19.44 8.03 -15.44
CA VAL A 337 20.13 9.32 -15.58
C VAL A 337 21.43 9.09 -16.34
N GLU A 338 21.57 9.76 -17.48
CA GLU A 338 22.77 9.79 -18.30
C GLU A 338 23.59 11.04 -17.99
N PHE A 339 24.89 10.88 -17.78
CA PHE A 339 25.80 12.01 -17.61
C PHE A 339 26.42 12.45 -18.93
N ALA A 340 26.79 13.72 -19.07
CA ALA A 340 27.46 14.26 -20.25
C ALA A 340 28.92 13.77 -20.37
N GLU A 341 29.54 13.42 -19.24
CA GLU A 341 30.87 12.81 -19.13
C GLU A 341 30.82 11.70 -18.07
N PRO A 342 31.73 10.71 -18.10
CA PRO A 342 31.77 9.67 -17.06
C PRO A 342 32.05 10.25 -15.67
N MET A 343 31.28 9.83 -14.67
CA MET A 343 31.34 10.29 -13.30
C MET A 343 31.90 9.22 -12.35
N ARG A 344 32.38 9.67 -11.19
CA ARG A 344 32.63 8.79 -10.04
C ARG A 344 31.38 8.71 -9.18
N ILE A 345 31.09 7.52 -8.68
CA ILE A 345 29.96 7.28 -7.77
C ILE A 345 30.41 6.46 -6.56
N LEU A 346 29.65 6.58 -5.48
CA LEU A 346 29.70 5.70 -4.33
C LEU A 346 28.30 5.17 -4.05
N SER A 347 28.12 3.86 -4.16
CA SER A 347 26.85 3.16 -3.93
C SER A 347 26.95 2.25 -2.72
N THR A 348 25.90 2.16 -1.91
CA THR A 348 25.81 1.15 -0.85
C THR A 348 25.66 -0.27 -1.41
N LEU A 349 25.11 -0.42 -2.62
CA LEU A 349 24.94 -1.72 -3.27
C LEU A 349 26.20 -2.17 -4.04
N GLU A 350 26.94 -1.23 -4.62
CA GLU A 350 28.04 -1.55 -5.55
C GLU A 350 29.42 -1.06 -5.08
N GLY A 351 29.48 -0.32 -3.98
CA GLY A 351 30.70 0.33 -3.51
C GLY A 351 31.18 1.46 -4.43
N TRP A 352 32.50 1.63 -4.46
CA TRP A 352 33.19 2.67 -5.24
C TRP A 352 33.26 2.30 -6.71
N ARG A 353 32.84 3.21 -7.59
CA ARG A 353 32.99 3.04 -9.04
C ARG A 353 33.41 4.30 -9.76
N GLU A 354 34.20 4.11 -10.80
CA GLU A 354 34.67 5.15 -11.72
C GLU A 354 34.18 4.89 -13.15
N ASN A 355 34.27 5.89 -14.01
CA ASN A 355 33.86 5.81 -15.42
C ASN A 355 32.38 5.45 -15.63
N ILE A 356 31.50 5.90 -14.74
CA ILE A 356 30.07 5.62 -14.80
C ILE A 356 29.38 6.66 -15.69
N ARG A 357 28.71 6.20 -16.74
CA ARG A 357 27.92 7.03 -17.66
C ARG A 357 26.45 7.08 -17.28
N TRP A 358 25.95 6.04 -16.63
CA TRP A 358 24.54 5.89 -16.26
C TRP A 358 24.37 5.54 -14.78
N VAL A 359 23.40 6.17 -14.14
CA VAL A 359 22.87 5.69 -12.86
C VAL A 359 21.37 5.47 -12.96
N GLY A 360 20.83 4.61 -12.11
CA GLY A 360 19.40 4.40 -12.07
C GLY A 360 18.89 3.70 -10.83
N ASN A 361 17.57 3.63 -10.76
CA ASN A 361 16.82 2.90 -9.75
C ASN A 361 15.72 2.13 -10.46
N HIS A 362 15.67 0.81 -10.27
CA HIS A 362 14.81 -0.11 -11.01
C HIS A 362 13.72 -0.68 -10.09
N TYR A 363 12.47 -0.56 -10.51
CA TYR A 363 11.30 -1.09 -9.83
C TYR A 363 10.86 -2.43 -10.42
N PHE A 364 10.70 -3.42 -9.54
CA PHE A 364 10.04 -4.69 -9.86
C PHE A 364 8.60 -4.71 -9.34
N PRO A 365 7.61 -5.08 -10.19
CA PRO A 365 6.24 -5.23 -9.74
C PRO A 365 6.06 -6.50 -8.88
N PRO A 366 5.03 -6.56 -8.02
CA PRO A 366 4.79 -7.70 -7.12
C PRO A 366 4.83 -9.10 -7.77
N PRO A 367 4.24 -9.31 -8.96
CA PRO A 367 4.35 -10.60 -9.66
C PRO A 367 5.78 -11.03 -9.98
N ALA A 368 6.72 -10.09 -10.14
CA ALA A 368 8.10 -10.37 -10.50
C ALA A 368 9.03 -10.61 -9.29
N TRP A 369 8.58 -10.33 -8.06
CA TRP A 369 9.44 -10.44 -6.87
C TRP A 369 10.00 -11.86 -6.67
N GLY A 370 9.17 -12.90 -6.80
CA GLY A 370 9.63 -14.29 -6.67
C GLY A 370 10.64 -14.68 -7.77
N LEU A 371 10.35 -14.27 -9.02
CA LEU A 371 11.19 -14.54 -10.19
C LEU A 371 12.56 -13.87 -10.09
N GLY A 372 12.64 -12.76 -9.36
CA GLY A 372 13.88 -12.02 -9.12
C GLY A 372 14.75 -12.66 -8.03
N HIS A 373 14.15 -13.06 -6.91
CA HIS A 373 14.90 -13.66 -5.80
C HIS A 373 15.67 -14.92 -6.22
N GLN A 374 15.14 -15.73 -7.14
CA GLN A 374 15.82 -16.93 -7.66
C GLN A 374 17.13 -16.61 -8.40
N GLU A 375 17.23 -15.46 -9.06
CA GLU A 375 18.41 -15.06 -9.83
C GLU A 375 19.50 -14.40 -8.97
N GLY A 376 19.12 -13.97 -7.76
CA GLY A 376 19.90 -13.08 -6.90
C GLY A 376 20.19 -11.72 -7.55
N VAL A 377 20.78 -10.81 -6.77
CA VAL A 377 21.08 -9.43 -7.20
C VAL A 377 21.89 -9.38 -8.50
N GLN A 378 22.87 -10.27 -8.68
CA GLN A 378 23.72 -10.27 -9.88
C GLN A 378 22.97 -10.73 -11.14
N GLY A 379 22.12 -11.75 -11.02
CA GLY A 379 21.28 -12.21 -12.13
C GLY A 379 20.23 -11.17 -12.50
N LEU A 380 19.52 -10.63 -11.50
CA LEU A 380 18.58 -9.53 -11.65
C LEU A 380 19.21 -8.34 -12.39
N ARG A 381 20.42 -7.95 -11.96
CA ARG A 381 21.15 -6.86 -12.59
C ARG A 381 21.48 -7.13 -14.05
N ARG A 382 21.97 -8.33 -14.37
CA ARG A 382 22.28 -8.72 -15.74
C ARG A 382 21.04 -8.66 -16.63
N THR A 383 19.94 -9.26 -16.18
CA THR A 383 18.65 -9.29 -16.90
C THR A 383 18.11 -7.88 -17.12
N THR A 384 18.12 -7.06 -16.07
CA THR A 384 17.67 -5.67 -16.11
C THR A 384 18.49 -4.80 -17.06
N LEU A 385 19.82 -4.87 -16.97
CA LEU A 385 20.71 -4.10 -17.84
C LEU A 385 20.52 -4.47 -19.31
N ALA A 386 20.38 -5.77 -19.60
CA ALA A 386 20.11 -6.24 -20.96
C ALA A 386 18.79 -5.66 -21.51
N ALA A 387 17.69 -5.72 -20.73
CA ALA A 387 16.40 -5.15 -21.12
C ALA A 387 16.45 -3.62 -21.31
N LEU A 388 17.28 -2.93 -20.53
CA LEU A 388 17.47 -1.48 -20.66
C LEU A 388 18.48 -1.08 -21.75
N GLY A 389 19.15 -2.05 -22.39
CA GLY A 389 20.21 -1.82 -23.37
C GLY A 389 21.43 -1.14 -22.75
N ARG A 390 21.83 -1.55 -21.55
CA ARG A 390 22.93 -0.99 -20.76
C ARG A 390 23.93 -2.05 -20.37
N GLU A 391 25.15 -1.63 -20.03
CA GLU A 391 26.25 -2.51 -19.68
C GLU A 391 26.68 -2.29 -18.22
N ALA A 392 27.05 -3.36 -17.52
CA ALA A 392 27.42 -3.25 -16.11
C ALA A 392 28.70 -2.42 -15.89
N VAL A 393 29.55 -2.30 -16.91
CA VAL A 393 30.85 -1.60 -16.83
C VAL A 393 30.69 -0.09 -16.64
N ASP A 394 29.65 0.52 -17.20
CA ASP A 394 29.43 1.98 -17.20
C ASP A 394 28.11 2.39 -16.52
N THR A 395 27.36 1.43 -15.97
CA THR A 395 26.04 1.66 -15.39
C THR A 395 25.96 1.15 -13.95
N ALA A 396 25.51 2.01 -13.03
CA ALA A 396 25.16 1.65 -11.66
C ALA A 396 23.64 1.65 -11.44
N LEU A 397 23.08 0.60 -10.85
CA LEU A 397 21.64 0.45 -10.64
C LEU A 397 21.32 0.07 -9.19
N LEU A 398 20.34 0.74 -8.61
CA LEU A 398 19.64 0.29 -7.41
C LEU A 398 18.37 -0.47 -7.80
N PHE A 399 17.82 -1.28 -6.89
CA PHE A 399 16.60 -2.06 -7.09
C PHE A 399 15.60 -1.78 -5.98
N THR A 400 14.31 -1.75 -6.31
CA THR A 400 13.24 -1.42 -5.36
C THR A 400 11.91 -2.11 -5.68
N GLY A 401 11.07 -2.30 -4.65
CA GLY A 401 9.65 -2.63 -4.79
C GLY A 401 8.72 -1.42 -4.69
N ALA A 402 9.26 -0.21 -4.50
CA ALA A 402 8.48 1.02 -4.53
C ALA A 402 8.32 1.53 -5.98
N ASP A 403 7.10 1.86 -6.38
CA ASP A 403 6.76 2.21 -7.76
C ASP A 403 7.40 3.55 -8.15
N MET A 404 8.07 3.59 -9.31
CA MET A 404 8.68 4.81 -9.86
C MET A 404 7.66 5.91 -10.19
N GLY A 405 6.38 5.59 -10.32
CA GLY A 405 5.29 6.57 -10.40
C GLY A 405 5.18 7.44 -9.15
N ASN A 406 5.70 6.96 -8.01
CA ASN A 406 5.73 7.66 -6.72
C ASN A 406 7.09 8.30 -6.40
N LEU A 407 7.98 8.43 -7.39
CA LEU A 407 9.30 9.03 -7.22
C LEU A 407 9.19 10.48 -6.71
N ALA A 408 9.84 10.77 -5.59
CA ALA A 408 10.04 12.12 -5.10
C ALA A 408 11.32 12.72 -5.68
N LEU A 409 11.24 13.97 -6.13
CA LEU A 409 12.38 14.74 -6.66
C LEU A 409 12.48 16.04 -5.88
N VAL A 410 13.58 16.20 -5.13
CA VAL A 410 13.82 17.40 -4.33
C VAL A 410 15.17 17.99 -4.65
N SER A 411 15.19 19.27 -5.04
CA SER A 411 16.41 20.03 -5.34
C SER A 411 16.54 21.24 -4.43
N ARG A 412 17.76 21.50 -3.94
CA ARG A 412 18.10 22.71 -3.19
C ARG A 412 19.46 23.25 -3.64
N SER A 413 19.62 24.56 -3.57
CA SER A 413 20.84 25.26 -3.96
C SER A 413 21.26 26.29 -2.92
N TYR A 414 22.58 26.51 -2.80
CA TYR A 414 23.16 27.59 -2.02
C TYR A 414 24.44 28.09 -2.72
N ARG A 415 24.41 29.32 -3.22
CA ARG A 415 25.49 29.89 -4.06
C ARG A 415 25.79 28.91 -5.21
N ASP A 416 27.03 28.47 -5.34
CA ASP A 416 27.50 27.59 -6.41
C ASP A 416 27.26 26.10 -6.11
N LEU A 417 26.63 25.76 -4.99
CA LEU A 417 26.31 24.37 -4.62
C LEU A 417 24.86 24.05 -4.95
N GLN A 418 24.64 22.87 -5.50
CA GLN A 418 23.33 22.32 -5.81
C GLN A 418 23.30 20.82 -5.53
N VAL A 419 22.22 20.38 -4.88
CA VAL A 419 21.97 18.97 -4.56
C VAL A 419 20.56 18.62 -4.99
N THR A 420 20.42 17.48 -5.66
CA THR A 420 19.12 16.89 -6.03
C THR A 420 19.06 15.47 -5.50
N ALA A 421 17.99 15.12 -4.79
CA ALA A 421 17.69 13.76 -4.38
C ALA A 421 16.51 13.22 -5.20
N LEU A 422 16.67 12.03 -5.76
CA LEU A 422 15.60 11.23 -6.34
C LEU A 422 15.33 10.07 -5.38
N VAL A 423 14.15 10.01 -4.81
CA VAL A 423 13.83 9.13 -3.68
C VAL A 423 12.61 8.27 -4.01
N THR A 424 12.74 6.96 -3.80
CA THR A 424 11.61 6.02 -3.71
C THR A 424 11.60 5.44 -2.31
N ALA A 425 10.45 5.36 -1.65
CA ALA A 425 10.36 4.87 -0.27
C ALA A 425 9.10 4.04 -0.07
N GLY A 426 9.26 2.73 0.16
CA GLY A 426 8.18 1.85 0.60
C GLY A 426 8.46 1.35 2.01
N VAL A 427 7.57 1.63 2.96
CA VAL A 427 7.78 1.35 4.40
C VAL A 427 6.75 0.39 5.02
N GLN A 428 5.80 -0.10 4.23
CA GLN A 428 4.83 -1.10 4.68
C GLN A 428 5.34 -2.51 4.39
N GLY A 429 5.44 -3.35 5.42
CA GLY A 429 5.76 -4.78 5.30
C GLY A 429 7.23 -5.15 5.47
N ASN A 430 8.17 -4.17 5.47
CA ASN A 430 9.60 -4.46 5.66
C ASN A 430 10.40 -3.36 6.37
N ALA A 431 9.74 -2.35 6.94
CA ALA A 431 10.43 -1.33 7.72
C ALA A 431 11.06 -1.98 8.97
N MET A 432 12.30 -1.59 9.29
CA MET A 432 13.11 -2.18 10.36
C MET A 432 13.64 -1.13 11.32
N ARG A 433 13.71 -1.52 12.59
CA ARG A 433 14.47 -0.86 13.63
C ARG A 433 15.84 -1.52 13.76
N ALA A 434 16.87 -0.79 13.32
CA ALA A 434 18.25 -1.20 13.52
C ALA A 434 18.55 -1.42 15.02
N ALA A 435 19.37 -2.43 15.31
CA ALA A 435 19.76 -2.91 16.63
C ALA A 435 18.68 -3.64 17.46
N PHE A 436 17.44 -3.76 16.98
CA PHE A 436 16.37 -4.48 17.69
C PHE A 436 15.74 -5.58 16.84
N ASP A 437 15.40 -5.29 15.58
CA ASP A 437 14.84 -6.31 14.71
C ASP A 437 15.92 -7.29 14.25
N GLU A 438 15.57 -8.57 14.21
CA GLU A 438 16.49 -9.65 13.85
C GLU A 438 16.63 -9.79 12.33
N GLY A 439 17.87 -9.93 11.86
CA GLY A 439 18.15 -10.29 10.48
C GLY A 439 17.86 -11.78 10.26
N LEU A 440 16.92 -12.09 9.37
CA LEU A 440 16.51 -13.46 9.08
C LEU A 440 17.43 -14.19 8.08
N TYR A 441 18.49 -13.52 7.61
CA TYR A 441 19.39 -13.98 6.58
C TYR A 441 20.82 -14.07 7.11
N TYR A 442 21.48 -15.20 6.86
CA TYR A 442 22.89 -15.41 7.17
C TYR A 442 23.65 -15.77 5.90
N GLU A 443 24.42 -14.81 5.40
CA GLU A 443 25.09 -14.86 4.08
C GLU A 443 26.02 -16.07 3.91
N LEU A 444 26.59 -16.60 4.99
CA LEU A 444 27.55 -17.71 4.93
C LEU A 444 26.89 -19.08 4.78
N ASP A 445 25.64 -19.24 5.22
CA ASP A 445 24.92 -20.53 5.17
C ASP A 445 23.83 -20.56 4.09
N ASP A 446 23.35 -19.39 3.66
CA ASP A 446 22.20 -19.26 2.78
C ASP A 446 22.59 -18.49 1.50
N GLN A 447 23.23 -19.17 0.54
CA GLN A 447 23.61 -18.56 -0.74
C GLN A 447 22.37 -18.38 -1.63
N GLY A 448 21.52 -17.38 -1.34
CA GLY A 448 20.55 -16.89 -2.33
C GLY A 448 19.11 -16.63 -1.86
N GLN A 449 18.78 -16.64 -0.57
CA GLN A 449 17.45 -16.23 -0.12
C GLN A 449 17.39 -14.72 0.15
N GLU A 450 17.11 -13.93 -0.88
CA GLU A 450 16.72 -12.52 -0.72
C GLU A 450 15.20 -12.48 -0.46
N LYS A 451 14.74 -11.70 0.54
CA LYS A 451 13.30 -11.56 0.84
C LYS A 451 12.86 -10.10 1.00
N SER A 452 11.70 -9.85 0.39
CA SER A 452 10.77 -8.73 0.54
C SER A 452 11.28 -7.36 0.09
N SER A 453 10.66 -6.91 -1.00
CA SER A 453 10.83 -5.65 -1.70
C SER A 453 9.86 -4.59 -1.16
N GLY A 454 10.23 -3.95 -0.06
CA GLY A 454 10.07 -2.51 0.13
C GLY A 454 11.49 -1.91 0.19
N THR A 455 11.73 -0.68 -0.23
CA THR A 455 13.03 -0.06 0.07
C THR A 455 12.96 1.45 0.03
N ILE A 456 13.87 2.08 0.75
CA ILE A 456 14.20 3.49 0.60
C ILE A 456 15.48 3.60 -0.23
N ASN A 457 15.31 3.93 -1.51
CA ASN A 457 16.43 4.19 -2.41
C ASN A 457 16.58 5.69 -2.66
N ILE A 458 17.81 6.18 -2.58
CA ILE A 458 18.15 7.60 -2.71
C ILE A 458 19.28 7.75 -3.74
N LEU A 459 18.98 8.36 -4.89
CA LEU A 459 20.01 8.85 -5.81
C LEU A 459 20.32 10.30 -5.45
N LEU A 460 21.50 10.55 -4.91
CA LEU A 460 21.97 11.85 -4.46
C LEU A 460 22.93 12.44 -5.49
N LEU A 461 22.44 13.40 -6.26
CA LEU A 461 23.16 14.06 -7.34
C LEU A 461 23.65 15.43 -6.87
N THR A 462 24.95 15.68 -6.93
CA THR A 462 25.54 16.98 -6.56
C THR A 462 26.20 17.62 -7.78
N ASN A 463 26.18 18.94 -7.89
CA ASN A 463 26.96 19.60 -8.94
C ASN A 463 28.47 19.67 -8.63
N ALA A 464 28.89 19.49 -7.38
CA ALA A 464 30.27 19.64 -6.93
C ALA A 464 31.12 18.40 -7.23
N THR A 465 32.41 18.59 -7.50
CA THR A 465 33.38 17.48 -7.54
C THR A 465 33.75 17.09 -6.11
N LEU A 466 33.54 15.83 -5.74
CA LEU A 466 33.65 15.37 -4.36
C LEU A 466 34.94 14.56 -4.13
N SER A 467 35.63 14.82 -3.02
CA SER A 467 36.69 13.93 -2.57
C SER A 467 36.12 12.59 -2.06
N PRO A 468 36.93 11.53 -1.98
CA PRO A 468 36.48 10.26 -1.40
C PRO A 468 35.88 10.40 0.00
N ARG A 469 36.51 11.26 0.83
CA ARG A 469 36.03 11.60 2.17
C ARG A 469 34.66 12.30 2.13
N ALA A 470 34.47 13.24 1.21
CA ALA A 470 33.20 13.96 1.07
C ALA A 470 32.06 13.01 0.71
N MET A 471 32.26 12.09 -0.23
CA MET A 471 31.22 11.11 -0.63
C MET A 471 30.86 10.16 0.52
N SER A 472 31.85 9.64 1.26
CA SER A 472 31.56 8.79 2.42
C SER A 472 30.81 9.55 3.52
N ARG A 473 31.11 10.84 3.73
CA ARG A 473 30.35 11.68 4.69
C ARG A 473 28.95 12.02 4.20
N ALA A 474 28.75 12.17 2.89
CA ALA A 474 27.44 12.39 2.29
C ALA A 474 26.50 11.19 2.55
N LEU A 475 27.00 9.95 2.46
CA LEU A 475 26.23 8.75 2.82
C LEU A 475 25.73 8.80 4.27
N ILE A 476 26.59 9.16 5.22
CA ILE A 476 26.22 9.26 6.64
C ILE A 476 25.10 10.30 6.83
N GLY A 477 25.28 11.51 6.29
CA GLY A 477 24.28 12.58 6.42
C GLY A 477 22.94 12.23 5.75
N ALA A 478 22.97 11.52 4.61
CA ALA A 478 21.77 11.02 3.96
C ALA A 478 21.06 9.95 4.81
N THR A 479 21.81 9.00 5.40
CA THR A 479 21.25 7.99 6.31
C THR A 479 20.61 8.63 7.55
N GLU A 480 21.29 9.57 8.19
CA GLU A 480 20.76 10.30 9.35
C GLU A 480 19.47 11.06 9.01
N ALA A 481 19.45 11.77 7.88
CA ALA A 481 18.27 12.51 7.42
C ALA A 481 17.09 11.60 7.07
N LYS A 482 17.34 10.44 6.46
CA LYS A 482 16.32 9.42 6.20
C LYS A 482 15.72 8.92 7.51
N SER A 483 16.55 8.51 8.47
CA SER A 483 16.06 8.02 9.77
C SER A 483 15.29 9.10 10.54
N ALA A 484 15.73 10.36 10.48
CA ALA A 484 15.00 11.48 11.05
C ALA A 484 13.61 11.68 10.40
N ALA A 485 13.53 11.58 9.06
CA ALA A 485 12.26 11.65 8.35
C ALA A 485 11.29 10.54 8.78
N LEU A 486 11.77 9.30 8.91
CA LEU A 486 10.95 8.17 9.38
C LEU A 486 10.50 8.36 10.84
N GLN A 487 11.37 8.87 11.70
CA GLN A 487 11.05 9.15 13.09
C GLN A 487 9.99 10.24 13.23
N ASP A 488 10.13 11.35 12.49
CA ASP A 488 9.15 12.46 12.50
C ASP A 488 7.82 12.06 11.87
N LEU A 489 7.83 11.02 11.03
CA LEU A 489 6.62 10.38 10.51
C LEU A 489 6.12 9.26 11.43
N ASP A 490 6.77 8.90 12.54
CA ASP A 490 6.42 7.74 13.37
C ASP A 490 6.20 6.47 12.54
N ILE A 491 7.07 6.20 11.58
CA ILE A 491 7.03 4.95 10.82
C ILE A 491 7.40 3.79 11.76
N ARG A 492 6.58 2.74 11.81
CA ARG A 492 6.77 1.60 12.72
C ARG A 492 7.55 0.48 12.07
N SER A 493 8.29 -0.27 12.88
CA SER A 493 8.85 -1.56 12.43
C SER A 493 7.73 -2.48 11.97
N SER A 494 7.92 -3.18 10.86
CA SER A 494 6.98 -4.21 10.39
C SER A 494 7.04 -5.49 11.22
N TYR A 495 8.09 -5.66 12.01
CA TYR A 495 8.38 -6.85 12.83
C TYR A 495 7.96 -6.64 14.28
N SER A 496 8.15 -5.43 14.80
CA SER A 496 7.99 -5.09 16.22
C SER A 496 7.18 -3.79 16.39
N ALA A 497 6.13 -3.66 15.60
CA ALA A 497 5.39 -2.40 15.38
C ALA A 497 4.89 -1.72 16.66
N LEU A 498 4.45 -2.51 17.64
CA LEU A 498 3.95 -2.03 18.94
C LEU A 498 5.02 -1.25 19.71
N PHE A 499 6.30 -1.62 19.59
CA PHE A 499 7.36 -1.16 20.49
C PHE A 499 8.36 -0.22 19.83
N TYR A 500 8.66 -0.43 18.55
CA TYR A 500 9.79 0.23 17.92
C TYR A 500 9.42 1.03 16.65
N PRO A 501 9.80 2.33 16.59
CA PRO A 501 9.79 3.06 15.33
C PRO A 501 10.98 2.62 14.47
N ALA A 502 10.75 2.53 13.16
CA ALA A 502 11.72 2.13 12.17
C ALA A 502 12.80 3.20 11.96
N THR A 503 13.99 2.76 11.56
CA THR A 503 15.13 3.62 11.18
C THR A 503 15.44 3.54 9.68
N GLY A 504 14.81 2.61 8.98
CA GLY A 504 15.00 2.33 7.56
C GLY A 504 14.15 1.14 7.13
N THR A 505 14.43 0.62 5.94
CA THR A 505 14.05 -0.74 5.53
C THR A 505 15.32 -1.58 5.46
N GLY A 506 15.24 -2.89 5.68
CA GLY A 506 16.44 -3.76 5.69
C GLY A 506 17.30 -3.73 4.42
N THR A 507 16.79 -3.13 3.34
CA THR A 507 17.36 -3.10 1.98
C THR A 507 17.57 -1.68 1.45
N ASP A 508 17.64 -0.67 2.33
CA ASP A 508 17.86 0.72 1.93
C ASP A 508 19.15 0.90 1.12
N ASN A 509 19.08 1.60 -0.02
CA ASN A 509 20.27 1.94 -0.80
C ASN A 509 20.44 3.42 -1.09
N ILE A 510 21.69 3.89 -1.04
CA ILE A 510 22.05 5.28 -1.35
C ILE A 510 23.17 5.27 -2.37
N LEU A 511 22.98 6.05 -3.44
CA LEU A 511 23.98 6.25 -4.49
C LEU A 511 24.33 7.74 -4.57
N VAL A 512 25.58 8.08 -4.27
CA VAL A 512 26.10 9.45 -4.34
C VAL A 512 26.87 9.64 -5.63
N VAL A 513 26.52 10.67 -6.39
CA VAL A 513 27.16 11.04 -7.66
C VAL A 513 27.89 12.37 -7.49
N GLN A 514 29.17 12.40 -7.87
CA GLN A 514 29.89 13.68 -8.00
C GLN A 514 29.43 14.43 -9.26
N GLY A 515 29.50 15.75 -9.23
CA GLY A 515 29.42 16.58 -10.42
C GLY A 515 30.78 17.06 -10.90
N SER A 516 30.75 17.99 -11.86
CA SER A 516 31.93 18.61 -12.49
C SER A 516 32.19 20.06 -12.04
N GLY A 517 31.48 20.52 -11.01
CA GLY A 517 31.58 21.87 -10.45
C GLY A 517 32.70 22.02 -9.42
N PRO A 518 32.58 22.97 -8.46
CA PRO A 518 33.67 23.29 -7.55
C PRO A 518 34.08 22.08 -6.69
N PRO A 519 35.39 21.93 -6.36
CA PRO A 519 35.86 20.84 -5.53
C PRO A 519 35.40 21.02 -4.08
N VAL A 520 34.88 19.94 -3.47
CA VAL A 520 34.46 19.91 -2.07
C VAL A 520 35.06 18.69 -1.37
N ASP A 521 35.72 18.93 -0.25
CA ASP A 521 36.40 17.90 0.55
C ASP A 521 35.63 17.46 1.81
N ALA A 522 34.51 18.13 2.12
CA ALA A 522 33.69 17.82 3.30
C ALA A 522 32.19 17.98 3.03
N ALA A 523 31.41 16.98 3.47
CA ALA A 523 29.95 16.95 3.36
C ALA A 523 29.27 16.62 4.70
N GLY A 524 29.91 16.91 5.84
CA GLY A 524 29.30 16.71 7.16
C GLY A 524 28.28 17.79 7.52
N GLY A 525 27.46 17.58 8.56
CA GLY A 525 26.37 18.50 8.95
C GLY A 525 26.78 19.95 9.26
N HIS A 526 28.05 20.22 9.59
CA HIS A 526 28.57 21.59 9.76
C HIS A 526 28.94 22.30 8.44
N THR A 527 28.78 21.62 7.30
CA THR A 527 29.07 22.16 5.97
C THR A 527 27.77 22.47 5.24
N ARG A 528 27.80 23.46 4.33
CA ARG A 528 26.62 23.77 3.50
C ARG A 528 26.23 22.62 2.58
N LEU A 529 27.20 21.87 2.04
CA LEU A 529 26.88 20.68 1.24
C LEU A 529 26.15 19.64 2.10
N GLY A 530 26.66 19.33 3.30
CA GLY A 530 26.03 18.38 4.22
C GLY A 530 24.62 18.79 4.67
N GLU A 531 24.41 20.09 4.94
CA GLU A 531 23.06 20.62 5.22
C GLU A 531 22.11 20.46 4.03
N LEU A 532 22.55 20.80 2.82
CA LEU A 532 21.73 20.65 1.61
C LEU A 532 21.34 19.18 1.41
N ILE A 533 22.29 18.25 1.56
CA ILE A 533 22.05 16.80 1.50
C ILE A 533 21.00 16.39 2.53
N GLY A 534 21.19 16.78 3.80
CA GLY A 534 20.25 16.45 4.86
C GLY A 534 18.82 16.93 4.55
N LYS A 535 18.67 18.16 4.08
CA LYS A 535 17.36 18.73 3.73
C LYS A 535 16.70 18.02 2.55
N VAL A 536 17.40 17.83 1.42
CA VAL A 536 16.79 17.19 0.24
C VAL A 536 16.41 15.73 0.51
N VAL A 537 17.20 15.02 1.32
CA VAL A 537 16.90 13.64 1.69
C VAL A 537 15.73 13.57 2.65
N TYR A 538 15.70 14.42 3.68
CA TYR A 538 14.59 14.48 4.63
C TYR A 538 13.26 14.75 3.91
N ASP A 539 13.22 15.79 3.08
CA ASP A 539 12.02 16.16 2.32
C ASP A 539 11.65 15.07 1.31
N GLY A 540 12.63 14.51 0.59
CA GLY A 540 12.42 13.49 -0.42
C GLY A 540 11.88 12.18 0.15
N VAL A 541 12.37 11.75 1.32
CA VAL A 541 11.85 10.56 2.01
C VAL A 541 10.41 10.78 2.46
N ARG A 542 10.08 11.96 3.01
CA ARG A 542 8.70 12.27 3.43
C ARG A 542 7.73 12.30 2.26
N ASP A 543 8.10 12.94 1.16
CA ASP A 543 7.28 12.98 -0.06
C ASP A 543 7.12 11.58 -0.67
N ALA A 544 8.20 10.79 -0.74
CA ALA A 544 8.13 9.44 -1.28
C ALA A 544 7.27 8.50 -0.43
N VAL A 545 7.38 8.55 0.90
CA VAL A 545 6.52 7.76 1.83
C VAL A 545 5.05 8.16 1.70
N LEU A 546 4.76 9.46 1.55
CA LEU A 546 3.41 9.95 1.34
C LEU A 546 2.83 9.42 0.02
N ARG A 547 3.57 9.52 -1.09
CA ARG A 547 3.14 9.03 -2.41
C ARG A 547 2.96 7.52 -2.45
N GLN A 548 3.91 6.78 -1.87
CA GLN A 548 3.92 5.31 -1.95
C GLN A 548 2.96 4.65 -0.96
N ASN A 549 2.89 5.14 0.28
CA ASN A 549 2.15 4.48 1.36
C ASN A 549 1.02 5.35 1.95
N GLY A 550 0.80 6.57 1.47
CA GLY A 550 -0.24 7.46 2.01
C GLY A 550 0.01 7.93 3.45
N LEU A 551 1.24 7.80 3.95
CA LEU A 551 1.56 8.10 5.36
C LEU A 551 2.11 9.52 5.51
N SER A 552 1.36 10.37 6.22
CA SER A 552 1.77 11.73 6.62
C SER A 552 1.91 11.83 8.14
N ALA A 553 2.54 12.90 8.64
CA ALA A 553 2.62 13.15 10.07
C ALA A 553 1.24 13.41 10.71
N GLY A 554 0.30 14.00 9.96
CA GLY A 554 -1.05 14.34 10.41
C GLY A 554 -2.08 13.23 10.19
N ARG A 555 -1.65 11.99 9.96
CA ARG A 555 -2.53 10.86 9.70
C ARG A 555 -3.35 10.44 10.92
N THR A 556 -4.52 9.87 10.66
CA THR A 556 -5.53 9.51 11.66
C THR A 556 -5.01 8.53 12.71
N VAL A 557 -5.65 8.51 13.88
CA VAL A 557 -5.39 7.46 14.88
C VAL A 557 -5.61 6.05 14.32
N PHE A 558 -6.62 5.84 13.47
CA PHE A 558 -6.91 4.53 12.87
C PHE A 558 -5.74 3.98 12.04
N GLN A 559 -5.08 4.83 11.25
CA GLN A 559 -3.86 4.44 10.53
C GLN A 559 -2.75 4.04 11.50
N ARG A 560 -2.54 4.82 12.56
CA ARG A 560 -1.49 4.51 13.55
C ARG A 560 -1.75 3.23 14.33
N LEU A 561 -3.02 2.93 14.64
CA LEU A 561 -3.41 1.67 15.27
C LEU A 561 -3.18 0.50 14.32
N ARG A 562 -3.56 0.63 13.04
CA ARG A 562 -3.30 -0.38 12.01
C ARG A 562 -1.81 -0.66 11.83
N GLU A 563 -0.99 0.39 11.73
CA GLU A 563 0.47 0.28 11.62
C GLU A 563 1.08 -0.45 12.81
N ARG A 564 0.48 -0.32 14.00
CA ARG A 564 0.89 -0.99 15.23
C ARG A 564 0.23 -2.36 15.44
N LYS A 565 -0.57 -2.84 14.47
CA LYS A 565 -1.33 -4.10 14.54
C LYS A 565 -2.28 -4.17 15.74
N ILE A 566 -2.92 -3.03 16.07
CA ILE A 566 -3.94 -2.96 17.11
C ILE A 566 -5.31 -3.04 16.46
N ASP A 567 -6.03 -4.13 16.70
CA ASP A 567 -7.41 -4.34 16.26
C ASP A 567 -8.38 -3.97 17.39
N LEU A 568 -9.24 -2.99 17.16
CA LEU A 568 -10.24 -2.53 18.14
C LEU A 568 -11.25 -3.63 18.51
N SER A 569 -11.50 -4.59 17.63
CA SER A 569 -12.34 -5.75 17.92
C SER A 569 -11.68 -6.71 18.91
N GLU A 570 -10.35 -6.84 18.89
CA GLU A 570 -9.61 -7.62 19.87
C GLU A 570 -9.56 -6.90 21.21
N ILE A 571 -9.39 -5.57 21.21
CA ILE A 571 -9.49 -4.74 22.41
C ILE A 571 -10.80 -5.01 23.15
N CYS A 572 -11.94 -4.99 22.43
CA CYS A 572 -13.24 -5.26 23.05
C CYS A 572 -13.42 -6.71 23.52
N ARG A 573 -12.86 -7.70 22.80
CA ARG A 573 -12.96 -9.12 23.19
C ARG A 573 -12.13 -9.48 24.42
N SER A 574 -11.07 -8.72 24.69
CA SER A 574 -10.17 -8.93 25.84
C SER A 574 -10.68 -8.35 27.18
N GLY A 575 -11.95 -7.93 27.26
CA GLY A 575 -12.60 -7.51 28.50
C GLY A 575 -13.69 -8.49 28.95
N ASP A 576 -13.88 -8.63 30.26
CA ASP A 576 -14.98 -9.40 30.88
C ASP A 576 -16.39 -8.81 30.61
N ASP A 577 -16.50 -7.72 29.84
CA ASP A 577 -17.74 -6.96 29.65
C ASP A 577 -18.36 -7.19 28.26
N HIS A 578 -19.58 -7.75 28.23
CA HIS A 578 -20.36 -8.04 27.02
C HIS A 578 -20.90 -6.80 26.27
N LEU A 579 -20.55 -5.58 26.70
CA LEU A 579 -21.06 -4.31 26.14
C LEU A 579 -20.04 -3.57 25.25
N CYS A 580 -18.79 -4.01 25.17
CA CYS A 580 -17.79 -3.37 24.31
C CYS A 580 -17.98 -3.79 22.85
N GLU A 581 -18.31 -2.84 21.98
CA GLU A 581 -18.36 -3.04 20.54
C GLU A 581 -17.29 -2.21 19.82
N ALA A 582 -16.62 -2.81 18.84
CA ALA A 582 -15.55 -2.13 18.09
C ALA A 582 -16.05 -0.83 17.43
N GLY A 583 -17.27 -0.84 16.88
CA GLY A 583 -17.90 0.33 16.26
C GLY A 583 -18.07 1.52 17.20
N MET A 584 -18.16 1.27 18.51
CA MET A 584 -18.15 2.34 19.50
C MET A 584 -16.74 2.90 19.69
N LEU A 585 -15.72 2.07 19.90
CA LEU A 585 -14.35 2.61 19.98
C LEU A 585 -14.02 3.42 18.72
N GLU A 586 -14.47 2.97 17.55
CA GLU A 586 -14.38 3.73 16.31
C GLU A 586 -15.06 5.09 16.41
N LYS A 587 -16.35 5.15 16.77
CA LYS A 587 -17.05 6.43 16.91
C LYS A 587 -16.37 7.36 17.93
N LEU A 588 -15.83 6.85 19.05
CA LEU A 588 -15.16 7.70 20.05
C LEU A 588 -13.88 8.32 19.46
N LEU A 589 -13.15 7.53 18.68
CA LEU A 589 -11.94 7.96 18.01
C LEU A 589 -12.17 8.91 16.83
N LEU A 590 -13.43 9.17 16.44
CA LEU A 590 -13.78 10.26 15.52
C LEU A 590 -13.83 11.63 16.22
N GLU A 591 -13.91 11.66 17.54
CA GLU A 591 -13.91 12.88 18.34
C GLU A 591 -12.46 13.33 18.64
N PRO A 592 -12.07 14.57 18.29
CA PRO A 592 -10.68 15.05 18.44
C PRO A 592 -10.13 14.90 19.86
N ARG A 593 -11.00 14.99 20.87
CA ARG A 593 -10.70 14.86 22.29
C ARG A 593 -10.11 13.49 22.63
N TYR A 594 -10.73 12.42 22.16
CA TYR A 594 -10.33 11.04 22.43
C TYR A 594 -9.27 10.55 21.44
N GLU A 595 -9.32 11.02 20.20
CA GLU A 595 -8.25 10.80 19.22
C GLU A 595 -6.90 11.31 19.78
N SER A 596 -6.87 12.55 20.26
CA SER A 596 -5.67 13.17 20.84
C SER A 596 -5.18 12.45 22.10
N PHE A 597 -6.10 11.93 22.91
CA PHE A 597 -5.75 11.12 24.08
C PHE A 597 -5.02 9.83 23.68
N VAL A 598 -5.52 9.11 22.67
CA VAL A 598 -4.85 7.89 22.18
C VAL A 598 -3.51 8.22 21.51
N HIS A 599 -3.39 9.32 20.76
CA HIS A 599 -2.09 9.76 20.26
C HIS A 599 -1.07 10.02 21.37
N ALA A 600 -1.49 10.68 22.46
CA ALA A 600 -0.64 10.88 23.62
C ALA A 600 -0.24 9.56 24.29
N ALA A 601 -1.19 8.63 24.41
CA ALA A 601 -0.93 7.29 24.93
C ALA A 601 0.12 6.54 24.08
N LEU A 602 0.05 6.62 22.75
CA LEU A 602 1.05 6.04 21.84
C LEU A 602 2.45 6.63 22.06
N ALA A 603 2.55 7.95 22.24
CA ALA A 603 3.83 8.61 22.49
C ALA A 603 4.42 8.26 23.86
N ILE A 604 3.59 8.27 24.92
CA ILE A 604 3.98 7.86 26.27
C ILE A 604 4.38 6.40 26.29
N SER A 605 3.70 5.54 25.51
CA SER A 605 4.06 4.13 25.35
C SER A 605 5.49 4.00 24.82
N ASP A 606 5.84 4.68 23.73
CA ASP A 606 7.19 4.60 23.16
C ASP A 606 8.29 5.01 24.16
N ASP A 607 8.05 6.05 24.98
CA ASP A 607 9.02 6.50 25.98
C ASP A 607 9.03 5.64 27.25
N HIS A 608 7.90 5.02 27.60
CA HIS A 608 7.82 4.04 28.69
C HIS A 608 8.58 2.77 28.37
N GLU A 609 8.40 2.22 27.17
CA GLU A 609 9.10 1.01 26.71
C GLU A 609 10.62 1.24 26.60
N ARG A 610 11.07 2.49 26.38
CA ARG A 610 12.49 2.90 26.44
C ARG A 610 13.01 3.15 27.86
N GLY A 611 12.14 3.13 28.87
CA GLY A 611 12.47 3.44 30.26
C GLY A 611 12.73 4.92 30.55
N LEU A 612 12.34 5.83 29.64
CA LEU A 612 12.40 7.28 29.83
C LEU A 612 11.27 7.75 30.77
N ILE A 613 10.10 7.13 30.65
CA ILE A 613 8.98 7.27 31.60
C ILE A 613 8.91 5.99 32.43
N LYS A 614 9.04 6.09 33.75
CA LYS A 614 9.05 4.91 34.64
C LYS A 614 7.80 4.77 35.49
N ASP A 615 7.18 5.89 35.85
CA ASP A 615 5.97 5.93 36.65
C ASP A 615 4.79 6.39 35.77
N LEU A 616 3.76 5.56 35.70
CA LEU A 616 2.53 5.82 34.95
C LEU A 616 1.40 6.38 35.83
N SER A 617 1.66 6.70 37.11
CA SER A 617 0.65 7.20 38.05
C SER A 617 -0.14 8.39 37.51
N SER A 618 0.54 9.42 37.01
CA SER A 618 -0.12 10.61 36.43
C SER A 618 -0.89 10.30 35.15
N PHE A 619 -0.38 9.37 34.33
CA PHE A 619 -1.10 8.92 33.14
C PHE A 619 -2.36 8.12 33.50
N ASN A 620 -2.29 7.30 34.55
CA ASN A 620 -3.42 6.57 35.10
C ASN A 620 -4.50 7.51 35.69
N ASP A 621 -4.09 8.61 36.35
CA ASP A 621 -5.03 9.64 36.80
C ASP A 621 -5.74 10.30 35.61
N TRP A 622 -5.02 10.57 34.52
CA TRP A 622 -5.63 11.08 33.28
C TRP A 622 -6.62 10.07 32.67
N CYS A 623 -6.27 8.77 32.68
CA CYS A 623 -7.18 7.70 32.24
C CYS A 623 -8.50 7.71 33.03
N ARG A 624 -8.46 7.94 34.35
CA ARG A 624 -9.68 8.05 35.18
C ARG A 624 -10.54 9.26 34.79
N VAL A 625 -9.92 10.39 34.45
CA VAL A 625 -10.64 11.58 33.96
C VAL A 625 -11.34 11.27 32.65
N ILE A 626 -10.65 10.65 31.69
CA ILE A 626 -11.24 10.26 30.39
C ILE A 626 -12.42 9.31 30.58
N ALA A 627 -12.26 8.28 31.42
CA ALA A 627 -13.34 7.33 31.69
C ALA A 627 -14.56 8.02 32.30
N ALA A 628 -14.35 8.92 33.27
CA ALA A 628 -15.44 9.65 33.91
C ALA A 628 -16.12 10.66 32.96
N GLU A 629 -15.36 11.29 32.07
CA GLU A 629 -15.85 12.21 31.04
C GLU A 629 -16.81 11.49 30.08
N ILE A 630 -16.40 10.35 29.53
CA ILE A 630 -17.23 9.54 28.63
C ILE A 630 -18.50 9.04 29.35
N ALA A 631 -18.36 8.61 30.61
CA ALA A 631 -19.48 8.09 31.39
C ALA A 631 -20.46 9.18 31.88
N GLY A 632 -20.05 10.45 31.90
CA GLY A 632 -20.75 11.55 32.57
C GLY A 632 -20.75 11.46 34.11
N GLN A 633 -20.01 10.51 34.68
CA GLN A 633 -19.92 10.26 36.13
C GLN A 633 -18.64 9.48 36.47
N PRO A 634 -18.17 9.50 37.73
CA PRO A 634 -17.03 8.68 38.14
C PRO A 634 -17.30 7.18 37.92
N VAL A 635 -16.34 6.50 37.29
CA VAL A 635 -16.40 5.05 37.03
C VAL A 635 -15.12 4.36 37.52
N GLU A 636 -15.24 3.07 37.81
CA GLU A 636 -14.08 2.23 38.09
C GLU A 636 -13.30 1.97 36.79
N LEU A 637 -12.00 2.27 36.80
CA LEU A 637 -11.12 2.03 35.67
C LEU A 637 -10.71 0.55 35.63
N LYS A 638 -11.13 -0.17 34.59
CA LYS A 638 -10.63 -1.50 34.26
C LYS A 638 -9.55 -1.38 33.19
N THR A 639 -8.46 -2.14 33.32
CA THR A 639 -7.43 -2.25 32.29
C THR A 639 -7.76 -3.36 31.30
N ILE A 640 -7.32 -3.21 30.04
CA ILE A 640 -7.43 -4.28 29.05
C ILE A 640 -6.58 -5.49 29.47
N ASP A 641 -7.19 -6.68 29.48
CA ASP A 641 -6.51 -7.94 29.78
C ASP A 641 -5.85 -8.54 28.53
N ASN A 642 -4.79 -7.87 28.08
CA ASN A 642 -3.97 -8.35 26.96
C ASN A 642 -2.50 -7.99 27.23
N GLU A 643 -1.72 -8.94 27.73
CA GLU A 643 -0.30 -8.74 28.07
C GLU A 643 0.60 -8.40 26.87
N SER A 644 0.15 -8.68 25.64
CA SER A 644 0.91 -8.29 24.43
C SER A 644 0.85 -6.78 24.16
N LEU A 645 -0.14 -6.07 24.73
CA LEU A 645 -0.24 -4.63 24.61
C LEU A 645 0.63 -3.91 25.65
N PRO A 646 1.36 -2.86 25.26
CA PRO A 646 2.08 -1.99 26.19
C PRO A 646 1.19 -1.47 27.32
N ALA A 647 1.75 -1.34 28.52
CA ALA A 647 1.00 -0.97 29.73
C ALA A 647 0.20 0.32 29.58
N THR A 648 0.79 1.34 28.94
CA THR A 648 0.15 2.61 28.61
C THR A 648 -1.09 2.43 27.74
N LEU A 649 -1.04 1.53 26.74
CA LEU A 649 -2.18 1.29 25.85
C LEU A 649 -3.28 0.49 26.53
N ARG A 650 -2.92 -0.47 27.40
CA ARG A 650 -3.91 -1.19 28.24
C ARG A 650 -4.70 -0.25 29.15
N LEU A 651 -4.04 0.77 29.71
CA LEU A 651 -4.66 1.82 30.51
C LEU A 651 -5.55 2.72 29.65
N ALA A 652 -5.05 3.18 28.51
CA ALA A 652 -5.78 4.10 27.63
C ALA A 652 -7.06 3.47 27.07
N PHE A 653 -6.96 2.28 26.49
CA PHE A 653 -8.14 1.57 25.99
C PHE A 653 -9.06 1.14 27.13
N GLY A 654 -8.50 0.77 28.28
CA GLY A 654 -9.28 0.51 29.49
C GLY A 654 -10.11 1.70 29.94
N ALA A 655 -9.59 2.93 29.81
CA ALA A 655 -10.34 4.15 30.08
C ALA A 655 -11.51 4.36 29.11
N LEU A 656 -11.27 4.16 27.81
CA LEU A 656 -12.31 4.31 26.78
C LEU A 656 -13.44 3.29 26.99
N THR A 657 -13.11 2.02 27.24
CA THR A 657 -14.10 0.97 27.46
C THR A 657 -14.84 1.12 28.79
N SER A 658 -14.12 1.45 29.88
CA SER A 658 -14.75 1.68 31.19
C SER A 658 -15.70 2.86 31.18
N GLY A 659 -15.33 3.95 30.49
CA GLY A 659 -16.18 5.12 30.34
C GLY A 659 -17.49 4.79 29.62
N PHE A 660 -17.41 4.07 28.50
CA PHE A 660 -18.60 3.68 27.76
C PHE A 660 -19.52 2.72 28.53
N ASN A 661 -18.95 1.74 29.23
CA ASN A 661 -19.74 0.84 30.07
C ASN A 661 -20.46 1.62 31.19
N GLY A 662 -19.84 2.69 31.70
CA GLY A 662 -20.39 3.56 32.74
C GLY A 662 -21.65 4.34 32.37
N CYS A 663 -21.92 4.55 31.08
CA CYS A 663 -23.13 5.20 30.57
C CYS A 663 -24.14 4.20 29.93
N GLY A 664 -23.99 2.91 30.26
CA GLY A 664 -24.94 1.86 29.88
C GLY A 664 -24.83 1.39 28.44
N GLY A 665 -23.75 1.75 27.74
CA GLY A 665 -23.45 1.30 26.38
C GLY A 665 -24.43 1.80 25.31
N THR A 666 -25.03 2.97 25.52
CA THR A 666 -26.00 3.56 24.59
C THR A 666 -25.39 4.70 23.76
N GLU A 667 -26.02 5.11 22.66
CA GLU A 667 -25.56 6.28 21.89
C GLU A 667 -25.51 7.58 22.72
N ALA A 668 -26.27 7.67 23.82
CA ALA A 668 -26.22 8.81 24.75
C ALA A 668 -24.83 9.03 25.39
N CYS A 669 -23.98 8.00 25.41
CA CYS A 669 -22.57 8.09 25.78
C CYS A 669 -21.76 9.04 24.89
N TYR A 670 -22.15 9.18 23.61
CA TYR A 670 -21.47 10.06 22.65
C TYR A 670 -21.81 11.53 22.83
N GLU A 671 -23.03 11.83 23.25
CA GLU A 671 -23.51 13.21 23.32
C GLU A 671 -22.91 13.96 24.52
N ASN A 672 -22.62 13.25 25.61
CA ASN A 672 -21.99 13.84 26.82
C ASN A 672 -20.54 14.30 26.61
N GLY A 673 -19.85 13.78 25.59
CA GLY A 673 -18.46 14.13 25.28
C GLY A 673 -18.28 15.35 24.36
N LYS A 674 -19.38 16.00 23.94
CA LYS A 674 -19.37 17.12 22.98
C LYS A 674 -19.35 18.52 23.61
N ASP A 675 -19.40 18.63 24.95
CA ASP A 675 -19.43 19.89 25.69
C ASP A 675 -18.05 20.40 26.14
#